data_AF-A0A844HVD8-F1
#
_entry.id   AF-A0A844HVD8-F1
#
_cell.length_a   1.000
_cell.length_b   1.000
_cell.length_c   1.000
_cell.angle_alpha   90.00
_cell.angle_beta   90.00
_cell.angle_gamma   90.00
#
_symmetry.space_group_name_H-M   'P 1'
#
loop_
_entity.id
_entity.type
_entity.pdbx_description
1 polymer ?
#
loop_
_entity_poly.entity_id
_entity_poly.type
_entity_poly.pdbx_seq_one_letter_code
_entity_poly.pdbx_strand_id
1 'polypeptide(L)'
;MSFTSESNAAYVNGAPVSKASIRTLWAAVDGIVTNGGKVFYTRAEAVSFGQVNLPSIISRILVANSDYLEVRGAGATDDQLFITFPNWGVLARFPRKEFIEAMSSAGDTLSLNTSSSTAQNLVATIPSAQAHISMGSVGVRVVFGWVTSNTGADPTITIGSDVWTIKSRSGAALAAADLVGGSRYTATVAHVANKLLRLAPAVQIADINGLVASFVAQNNTSVAGDTIALVNDTTSANALTCSIPAAQAHIPFNVTNQRSQVTWPNTNTSADPTITLGGLIYTLKNRDGNALAAGDLQGGRRLTLVNTHTTNRILRVVEALQQADINGLAPKLTSLTNASNQGDTATLRTSAGGTAQAITCTLESGQSTMAFQLFTAFEFTWTTTNTGPDPTITLASLAYTIKNCDGNALAAGDLKGGVRYRAWLSNTSTRVLRLIGVTSFADLNGTVSFGIGEVLEDGSRDLLTITQDATESGTPETRALIRAEADGLNLRASLGMLQDLFDRARLAGLLNGDSGSEYSAGLDYLPAAATMLDRRVAGVTQKVGDAGIGAAARYTDTAHNGAWSWLYERCSIVIALGQSNGLQPIMLGPLEYNTAKTPAHVLMPNDQSGTAGQGGLRGWDGLVPTVSFTALVPAVSNGAQSSAEAFASAANALDPRGAQLWLAGNESVGGAGLRGTTASTCIWKTTTEVRANARTNTINKVTQMIALSPVPPSQIVLMLTHGETNRRDPMEEYRDDLVAYMNDVEADLAFTGLPILWLVDQVGGNNTAGGNDNGSDWPSKRALFEACAIKKAAESNCIMIGPRYHLKMGTAAGGAPDTIHHGYHEQIRLREMHAAAYVAWVRGVDWYAATPVSAVRTGQTVVVSYDSITPLVIDPDMLDSGVAEVNHGFFINQGAGTLITSVEQAGPRSFRLTLDRVPPADARVAMTWRRPAVGEADTRYTVGAGSIREAWSQMGPISGDAIYRPMISLPINITVE
;
A
#
# COMPACT_ATOMS: atom_id res chain seq x y z
N MET A 1 -0.43 -40.56 14.18
CA MET A 1 0.36 -41.58 13.42
C MET A 1 -0.08 -42.96 13.92
N SER A 2 -0.56 -43.86 13.05
CA SER A 2 -0.86 -45.25 13.45
C SER A 2 0.17 -46.21 12.82
N PHE A 3 0.95 -46.91 13.64
CA PHE A 3 1.82 -48.00 13.18
C PHE A 3 0.98 -49.27 13.00
N THR A 4 0.64 -49.62 11.75
CA THR A 4 -0.11 -50.84 11.40
C THR A 4 0.78 -52.05 11.11
N SER A 5 2.11 -51.93 11.23
CA SER A 5 3.04 -53.05 11.02
C SER A 5 3.32 -53.80 12.33
N GLU A 6 2.69 -54.97 12.48
CA GLU A 6 3.06 -55.97 13.50
C GLU A 6 4.43 -56.64 13.18
N SER A 7 4.97 -56.48 11.97
CA SER A 7 6.13 -57.25 11.47
C SER A 7 7.52 -56.78 11.92
N ASN A 8 7.70 -55.52 12.33
CA ASN A 8 9.06 -55.00 12.59
C ASN A 8 9.40 -54.97 14.09
N ALA A 9 10.51 -55.58 14.53
CA ALA A 9 11.01 -55.43 15.90
C ALA A 9 11.48 -53.98 16.14
N ALA A 10 11.13 -53.41 17.29
CA ALA A 10 11.57 -52.07 17.67
C ALA A 10 12.82 -52.16 18.57
N TYR A 11 13.85 -51.38 18.26
CA TYR A 11 15.11 -51.39 18.99
C TYR A 11 15.34 -50.03 19.64
N VAL A 12 15.72 -50.02 20.92
CA VAL A 12 16.23 -48.84 21.62
C VAL A 12 17.65 -49.18 22.05
N ASN A 13 18.63 -48.38 21.63
CA ASN A 13 20.06 -48.61 21.85
C ASN A 13 20.55 -50.00 21.40
N GLY A 14 20.03 -50.50 20.27
CA GLY A 14 20.43 -51.79 19.70
C GLY A 14 19.84 -53.03 20.39
N ALA A 15 19.06 -52.86 21.47
CA ALA A 15 18.36 -53.95 22.13
C ALA A 15 16.87 -54.00 21.71
N PRO A 16 16.31 -55.19 21.41
CA PRO A 16 14.90 -55.31 21.09
C PRO A 16 14.05 -54.97 22.32
N VAL A 17 13.09 -54.06 22.15
CA VAL A 17 12.14 -53.66 23.18
C VAL A 17 10.76 -54.18 22.81
N SER A 18 10.00 -54.63 23.81
CA SER A 18 8.65 -55.12 23.54
C SER A 18 7.76 -53.99 22.99
N LYS A 19 7.01 -54.26 21.91
CA LYS A 19 6.04 -53.29 21.37
C LYS A 19 4.98 -52.86 22.40
N ALA A 20 4.68 -53.72 23.38
CA ALA A 20 3.79 -53.39 24.49
C ALA A 20 4.37 -52.25 25.36
N SER A 21 5.67 -52.29 25.64
CA SER A 21 6.38 -51.22 26.37
C SER A 21 6.37 -49.91 25.58
N ILE A 22 6.58 -49.97 24.27
CA ILE A 22 6.56 -48.78 23.40
C ILE A 22 5.16 -48.19 23.28
N ARG A 23 4.11 -49.01 23.13
CA ARG A 23 2.71 -48.54 23.12
C ARG A 23 2.31 -47.89 24.44
N THR A 24 2.79 -48.44 25.57
CA THR A 24 2.57 -47.84 26.89
C THR A 24 3.28 -46.48 27.03
N LEU A 25 4.50 -46.36 26.48
CA LEU A 25 5.23 -45.10 26.45
C LEU A 25 4.52 -44.05 25.58
N TRP A 26 4.02 -44.43 24.42
CA TRP A 26 3.31 -43.51 23.52
C TRP A 26 2.01 -42.97 24.12
N ALA A 27 1.23 -43.78 24.82
CA ALA A 27 0.06 -43.29 25.53
C ALA A 27 0.42 -42.25 26.60
N ALA A 28 1.58 -42.40 27.26
CA ALA A 28 2.10 -41.40 28.19
C ALA A 28 2.58 -40.13 27.47
N VAL A 29 3.24 -40.25 26.31
CA VAL A 29 3.68 -39.13 25.48
C VAL A 29 2.48 -38.34 24.93
N ASP A 30 1.45 -39.01 24.41
CA ASP A 30 0.23 -38.37 23.91
C ASP A 30 -0.47 -37.61 25.04
N GLY A 31 -0.49 -38.16 26.26
CA GLY A 31 -0.97 -37.47 27.45
C GLY A 31 -0.18 -36.19 27.76
N ILE A 32 1.15 -36.22 27.65
CA ILE A 32 2.03 -35.06 27.87
C ILE A 32 1.84 -34.01 26.75
N VAL A 33 1.78 -34.41 25.49
CA VAL A 33 1.57 -33.48 24.36
C VAL A 33 0.20 -32.82 24.44
N THR A 34 -0.82 -33.56 24.86
CA THR A 34 -2.20 -33.05 24.95
C THR A 34 -2.42 -32.16 26.18
N ASN A 35 -1.75 -32.44 27.31
CA ASN A 35 -2.07 -31.82 28.60
C ASN A 35 -0.89 -31.14 29.32
N GLY A 36 0.35 -31.35 28.89
CA GLY A 36 1.53 -30.66 29.40
C GLY A 36 1.57 -29.20 28.93
N GLY A 37 2.00 -28.29 29.80
CA GLY A 37 2.10 -26.86 29.48
C GLY A 37 0.76 -26.11 29.50
N LYS A 38 -0.33 -26.74 29.93
CA LYS A 38 -1.65 -26.09 30.02
C LYS A 38 -1.64 -24.89 30.96
N VAL A 39 -2.40 -23.87 30.58
CA VAL A 39 -2.59 -22.63 31.33
C VAL A 39 -4.04 -22.56 31.81
N PHE A 40 -4.22 -22.39 33.12
CA PHE A 40 -5.52 -22.19 33.76
C PHE A 40 -5.60 -20.79 34.34
N TYR A 41 -6.73 -20.11 34.14
CA TYR A 41 -6.91 -18.73 34.60
C TYR A 41 -7.30 -18.67 36.08
N THR A 42 -7.78 -19.77 36.64
CA THR A 42 -8.05 -19.90 38.07
C THR A 42 -7.61 -21.26 38.61
N ARG A 43 -7.38 -21.31 39.93
CA ARG A 43 -7.18 -22.58 40.64
C ARG A 43 -8.39 -23.51 40.48
N ALA A 44 -9.60 -22.97 40.49
CA ALA A 44 -10.83 -23.74 40.37
C ALA A 44 -10.90 -24.47 39.01
N GLU A 45 -10.54 -23.80 37.92
CA GLU A 45 -10.46 -24.41 36.59
C GLU A 45 -9.47 -25.58 36.56
N ALA A 46 -8.28 -25.41 37.15
CA ALA A 46 -7.28 -26.47 37.22
C ALA A 46 -7.77 -27.68 38.03
N VAL A 47 -8.51 -27.45 39.12
CA VAL A 47 -9.12 -28.51 39.93
C VAL A 47 -10.25 -29.19 39.18
N SER A 48 -11.13 -28.44 38.52
CA SER A 48 -12.24 -28.94 37.71
C SER A 48 -11.76 -29.73 36.48
N PHE A 49 -10.61 -29.37 35.92
CA PHE A 49 -9.97 -30.15 34.86
C PHE A 49 -9.61 -31.56 35.34
N GLY A 50 -9.38 -31.74 36.64
CA GLY A 50 -9.30 -33.05 37.30
C GLY A 50 -7.92 -33.68 37.23
N GLN A 51 -7.52 -34.33 38.33
CA GLN A 51 -6.21 -34.96 38.49
C GLN A 51 -5.91 -36.02 37.42
N VAL A 52 -6.92 -36.77 37.00
CA VAL A 52 -6.79 -37.84 35.98
C VAL A 52 -6.33 -37.31 34.62
N ASN A 53 -6.58 -36.04 34.32
CA ASN A 53 -6.22 -35.39 33.05
C ASN A 53 -4.85 -34.70 33.10
N LEU A 54 -4.17 -34.73 34.23
CA LEU A 54 -2.85 -34.12 34.45
C LEU A 54 -1.79 -35.22 34.62
N PRO A 55 -1.01 -35.55 33.57
CA PRO A 55 -0.08 -36.68 33.59
C PRO A 55 0.99 -36.54 34.67
N SER A 56 1.22 -37.59 35.45
CA SER A 56 2.20 -37.62 36.55
C SER A 56 3.67 -37.48 36.11
N ILE A 57 3.94 -37.60 34.80
CA ILE A 57 5.28 -37.64 34.21
C ILE A 57 5.60 -36.30 33.54
N ILE A 58 6.64 -35.62 34.07
CA ILE A 58 7.42 -34.49 33.48
C ILE A 58 6.60 -33.23 33.10
N SER A 59 5.28 -33.25 33.26
CA SER A 59 4.41 -32.13 32.89
C SER A 59 4.44 -31.00 33.91
N ARG A 60 4.51 -29.76 33.42
CA ARG A 60 4.28 -28.53 34.20
C ARG A 60 3.00 -27.88 33.71
N ILE A 61 2.25 -27.25 34.61
CA ILE A 61 1.09 -26.41 34.26
C ILE A 61 1.27 -25.03 34.87
N LEU A 62 0.63 -24.04 34.25
CA LEU A 62 0.56 -22.68 34.74
C LEU A 62 -0.84 -22.42 35.30
N VAL A 63 -0.92 -21.93 36.52
CA VAL A 63 -2.21 -21.56 37.17
C VAL A 63 -2.12 -20.12 37.64
N ALA A 64 -3.01 -19.27 37.15
CA ALA A 64 -3.18 -17.94 37.71
C ALA A 64 -4.01 -18.03 39.00
N ASN A 65 -3.40 -17.63 40.13
CA ASN A 65 -4.01 -17.71 41.45
C ASN A 65 -3.83 -16.36 42.15
N SER A 66 -4.92 -15.57 42.20
CA SER A 66 -4.97 -14.22 42.74
C SER A 66 -3.77 -13.35 42.30
N ASP A 67 -2.78 -13.21 43.17
CA ASP A 67 -1.63 -12.32 42.99
C ASP A 67 -0.43 -12.96 42.29
N TYR A 68 -0.50 -14.25 41.94
CA TYR A 68 0.63 -14.97 41.34
C TYR A 68 0.23 -15.75 40.08
N LEU A 69 1.17 -15.84 39.13
CA LEU A 69 1.23 -16.93 38.16
C LEU A 69 2.09 -18.04 38.76
N GLU A 70 1.51 -19.22 38.96
CA GLU A 70 2.15 -20.34 39.63
C GLU A 70 2.53 -21.41 38.61
N VAL A 71 3.81 -21.79 38.56
CA VAL A 71 4.24 -23.01 37.87
C VAL A 71 4.03 -24.16 38.83
N ARG A 72 3.21 -25.13 38.43
CA ARG A 72 2.88 -26.31 39.23
C ARG A 72 3.37 -27.58 38.55
N GLY A 73 3.71 -28.58 39.36
CA GLY A 73 4.19 -29.87 38.85
C GLY A 73 3.88 -31.02 39.80
N ALA A 74 3.86 -32.23 39.24
CA ALA A 74 3.64 -33.46 39.99
C ALA A 74 4.76 -33.71 41.02
N GLY A 75 4.40 -34.14 42.22
CA GLY A 75 5.32 -34.40 43.34
C GLY A 75 5.55 -33.20 44.26
N ALA A 76 5.22 -31.98 43.82
CA ALA A 76 5.42 -30.78 44.63
C ALA A 76 4.42 -30.73 45.80
N THR A 77 4.91 -30.45 47.00
CA THR A 77 4.11 -30.50 48.22
C THR A 77 3.55 -29.16 48.68
N ASP A 78 4.10 -28.04 48.17
CA ASP A 78 3.64 -26.69 48.50
C ASP A 78 2.30 -26.39 47.81
N ASP A 79 1.29 -25.97 48.60
CA ASP A 79 -0.03 -25.55 48.15
C ASP A 79 -0.66 -26.45 47.06
N GLN A 80 -0.95 -27.71 47.39
CA GLN A 80 -1.35 -28.73 46.42
C GLN A 80 -2.75 -28.50 45.81
N LEU A 81 -2.89 -28.68 44.49
CA LEU A 81 -4.21 -28.75 43.82
C LEU A 81 -5.00 -30.00 44.24
N PHE A 82 -4.30 -31.12 44.46
CA PHE A 82 -4.89 -32.41 44.85
C PHE A 82 -4.09 -33.04 45.99
N ILE A 83 -4.80 -33.59 46.96
CA ILE A 83 -4.23 -34.22 48.17
C ILE A 83 -3.74 -35.66 47.93
N THR A 84 -4.16 -36.29 46.83
CA THR A 84 -3.78 -37.65 46.42
C THR A 84 -2.59 -37.62 45.47
N PHE A 85 -1.73 -38.65 45.48
CA PHE A 85 -0.60 -38.73 44.55
C PHE A 85 -1.07 -39.04 43.10
N PRO A 86 -0.51 -38.38 42.06
CA PRO A 86 0.51 -37.33 42.11
C PRO A 86 -0.05 -36.02 42.66
N ASN A 87 0.54 -35.51 43.74
CA ASN A 87 0.20 -34.20 44.27
C ASN A 87 0.71 -33.12 43.29
N TRP A 88 -0.11 -32.12 43.00
CA TRP A 88 0.21 -31.03 42.07
C TRP A 88 0.38 -29.71 42.83
N GLY A 89 1.55 -29.55 43.45
CA GLY A 89 1.93 -28.34 44.18
C GLY A 89 2.64 -27.29 43.33
N VAL A 90 2.92 -26.16 43.96
CA VAL A 90 3.65 -25.03 43.40
C VAL A 90 5.16 -25.33 43.38
N LEU A 91 5.77 -25.17 42.21
CA LEU A 91 7.21 -25.21 42.00
C LEU A 91 7.83 -23.80 41.99
N ALA A 92 7.09 -22.81 41.48
CA ALA A 92 7.50 -21.41 41.45
C ALA A 92 6.29 -20.48 41.45
N ARG A 93 6.42 -19.30 42.08
CA ARG A 93 5.41 -18.22 42.05
C ARG A 93 6.01 -16.98 41.40
N PHE A 94 5.26 -16.38 40.47
CA PHE A 94 5.61 -15.11 39.83
C PHE A 94 4.56 -14.07 40.18
N PRO A 95 4.88 -12.96 40.88
CA PRO A 95 3.90 -11.94 41.23
C PRO A 95 3.27 -11.33 39.96
N ARG A 96 1.94 -11.43 39.83
CA ARG A 96 1.17 -10.98 38.66
C ARG A 96 1.24 -9.46 38.48
N LYS A 97 1.25 -8.72 39.58
CA LYS A 97 1.33 -7.25 39.56
C LYS A 97 2.69 -6.78 39.06
N GLU A 98 3.78 -7.33 39.58
CA GLU A 98 5.14 -6.97 39.15
C GLU A 98 5.45 -7.45 37.72
N PHE A 99 4.88 -8.59 37.27
CA PHE A 99 5.05 -9.06 35.90
C PHE A 99 4.30 -8.18 34.88
N ILE A 100 3.06 -7.77 35.18
CA ILE A 100 2.30 -6.83 34.34
C ILE A 100 2.93 -5.44 34.40
N GLU A 101 3.39 -4.98 35.57
CA GLU A 101 4.09 -3.71 35.72
C GLU A 101 5.44 -3.73 34.98
N ALA A 102 6.23 -4.80 35.04
CA ALA A 102 7.48 -4.96 34.30
C ALA A 102 7.26 -5.03 32.78
N MET A 103 6.22 -5.72 32.31
CA MET A 103 5.85 -5.70 30.88
C MET A 103 5.34 -4.33 30.41
N SER A 104 4.63 -3.58 31.28
CA SER A 104 4.20 -2.20 30.97
C SER A 104 5.35 -1.19 31.08
N SER A 105 6.39 -1.50 31.86
CA SER A 105 7.58 -0.66 32.10
C SER A 105 8.71 -0.93 31.12
N ALA A 106 8.57 -1.91 30.23
CA ALA A 106 9.55 -2.24 29.19
C ALA A 106 9.70 -1.17 28.09
N GLY A 107 9.12 0.02 28.28
CA GLY A 107 9.32 1.21 27.46
C GLY A 107 9.93 2.37 28.26
N ASP A 108 11.19 2.24 28.70
CA ASP A 108 12.19 3.29 29.05
C ASP A 108 11.77 4.59 29.80
N THR A 109 10.60 4.63 30.44
CA THR A 109 10.05 5.88 31.01
C THR A 109 9.83 5.79 32.52
N LEU A 110 10.64 6.54 33.27
CA LEU A 110 10.56 6.71 34.72
C LEU A 110 9.56 7.83 35.08
N SER A 111 8.47 7.50 35.77
CA SER A 111 7.49 8.48 36.25
C SER A 111 7.79 8.85 37.71
N LEU A 112 8.11 10.11 37.96
CA LEU A 112 8.48 10.58 39.30
C LEU A 112 7.28 11.06 40.10
N ASN A 113 7.28 10.79 41.40
CA ASN A 113 6.32 11.33 42.36
C ASN A 113 6.88 12.60 43.01
N THR A 114 6.22 13.74 42.82
CA THR A 114 6.59 14.99 43.49
C THR A 114 6.31 14.90 44.99
N SER A 115 7.33 15.11 45.83
CA SER A 115 7.21 15.13 47.30
C SER A 115 7.17 16.55 47.87
N SER A 116 7.87 17.50 47.25
CA SER A 116 7.78 18.93 47.56
C SER A 116 8.27 19.77 46.38
N SER A 117 7.96 21.07 46.37
CA SER A 117 8.38 21.97 45.30
C SER A 117 8.53 23.40 45.78
N THR A 118 9.51 24.09 45.21
CA THR A 118 9.58 25.56 45.16
C THR A 118 9.45 25.99 43.69
N ALA A 119 9.47 27.30 43.41
CA ALA A 119 9.50 27.76 42.03
C ALA A 119 10.76 27.30 41.27
N GLN A 120 11.90 27.09 41.94
CA GLN A 120 13.17 26.79 41.26
C GLN A 120 13.71 25.38 41.51
N ASN A 121 13.12 24.62 42.42
CA ASN A 121 13.51 23.26 42.73
C ASN A 121 12.29 22.37 42.98
N LEU A 122 12.26 21.20 42.34
CA LEU A 122 11.29 20.13 42.56
C LEU A 122 11.94 18.98 43.29
N VAL A 123 11.40 18.50 44.41
CA VAL A 123 11.86 17.26 45.05
C VAL A 123 10.92 16.14 44.64
N ALA A 124 11.48 15.06 44.11
CA ALA A 124 10.72 13.92 43.62
C ALA A 124 11.34 12.58 44.04
N THR A 125 10.53 11.54 44.11
CA THR A 125 10.94 10.18 44.44
C THR A 125 10.61 9.22 43.31
N ILE A 126 11.45 8.20 43.16
CA ILE A 126 11.19 7.07 42.26
C ILE A 126 10.17 6.16 42.95
N PRO A 127 9.02 5.85 42.32
CA PRO A 127 8.08 4.87 42.84
C PRO A 127 8.78 3.53 43.05
N SER A 128 8.46 2.80 44.12
CA SER A 128 9.10 1.51 44.43
C SER A 128 8.96 0.50 43.28
N ALA A 129 7.84 0.52 42.56
CA ALA A 129 7.61 -0.32 41.37
C ALA A 129 8.61 -0.04 40.23
N GLN A 130 9.18 1.17 40.16
CA GLN A 130 10.16 1.58 39.14
C GLN A 130 11.59 1.67 39.69
N ALA A 131 11.85 1.19 40.91
CA ALA A 131 13.18 1.27 41.55
C ALA A 131 14.28 0.50 40.80
N HIS A 132 13.90 -0.40 39.90
CA HIS A 132 14.82 -1.13 39.01
C HIS A 132 15.33 -0.27 37.84
N ILE A 133 14.69 0.86 37.50
CA ILE A 133 15.11 1.77 36.44
C ILE A 133 16.14 2.73 37.01
N SER A 134 17.41 2.55 36.61
CA SER A 134 18.51 3.38 37.07
C SER A 134 18.58 4.72 36.33
N MET A 135 18.70 5.82 37.07
CA MET A 135 19.08 7.15 36.53
C MET A 135 20.57 7.23 36.11
N GLY A 136 21.31 6.12 36.24
CA GLY A 136 22.76 6.04 35.99
C GLY A 136 23.17 5.95 34.51
N SER A 137 22.21 5.96 33.58
CA SER A 137 22.46 5.85 32.14
C SER A 137 21.92 7.07 31.39
N VAL A 138 22.67 7.54 30.40
CA VAL A 138 22.18 8.55 29.43
C VAL A 138 21.04 7.94 28.60
N GLY A 139 20.02 8.73 28.26
CA GLY A 139 18.90 8.29 27.42
C GLY A 139 17.63 7.88 28.17
N VAL A 140 17.70 7.68 29.49
CA VAL A 140 16.52 7.38 30.32
C VAL A 140 15.51 8.51 30.24
N ARG A 141 14.25 8.21 29.90
CA ARG A 141 13.16 9.20 29.88
C ARG A 141 12.56 9.33 31.26
N VAL A 142 12.29 10.56 31.68
CA VAL A 142 11.79 10.92 32.99
C VAL A 142 10.57 11.82 32.83
N VAL A 143 9.48 11.49 33.51
CA VAL A 143 8.24 12.27 33.51
C VAL A 143 7.97 12.82 34.90
N PHE A 144 7.73 14.12 35.02
CA PHE A 144 7.49 14.80 36.30
C PHE A 144 6.48 15.94 36.15
N GLY A 145 5.79 16.27 37.26
CA GLY A 145 4.88 17.42 37.32
C GLY A 145 5.55 18.62 37.97
N TRP A 146 5.50 19.78 37.32
CA TRP A 146 6.00 21.05 37.87
C TRP A 146 4.86 21.79 38.56
N VAL A 147 5.06 22.26 39.79
CA VAL A 147 3.94 22.72 40.64
C VAL A 147 3.63 24.21 40.46
N THR A 148 4.66 25.07 40.51
CA THR A 148 4.54 26.53 40.37
C THR A 148 5.51 27.00 39.31
N SER A 149 5.14 28.00 38.49
CA SER A 149 6.00 28.44 37.40
C SER A 149 7.40 28.85 37.89
N ASN A 150 8.45 28.49 37.14
CA ASN A 150 9.80 28.80 37.58
C ASN A 150 10.10 30.30 37.53
N THR A 151 10.95 30.78 38.45
CA THR A 151 11.18 32.23 38.66
C THR A 151 12.54 32.71 38.15
N GLY A 152 13.46 31.78 37.86
CA GLY A 152 14.77 32.08 37.34
C GLY A 152 15.26 31.02 36.36
N ALA A 153 16.48 31.20 35.87
CA ALA A 153 17.08 30.28 34.92
C ALA A 153 17.49 28.95 35.55
N ASP A 154 17.55 27.89 34.75
CA ASP A 154 18.04 26.56 35.14
C ASP A 154 17.39 25.97 36.40
N PRO A 155 16.06 25.71 36.38
CA PRO A 155 15.39 25.03 37.49
C PRO A 155 15.96 23.63 37.71
N THR A 156 15.90 23.15 38.95
CA THR A 156 16.44 21.84 39.35
C THR A 156 15.37 20.86 39.77
N ILE A 157 15.68 19.57 39.68
CA ILE A 157 14.90 18.48 40.29
C ILE A 157 15.80 17.60 41.15
N THR A 158 15.46 17.45 42.43
CA THR A 158 16.13 16.57 43.39
C THR A 158 15.46 15.20 43.37
N ILE A 159 16.20 14.14 43.03
CA ILE A 159 15.72 12.75 42.97
C ILE A 159 16.60 11.90 43.89
N GLY A 160 16.05 11.45 45.01
CA GLY A 160 16.85 10.84 46.07
C GLY A 160 17.85 11.85 46.65
N SER A 161 19.14 11.53 46.63
CA SER A 161 20.23 12.43 47.06
C SER A 161 20.82 13.28 45.93
N ASP A 162 20.44 13.04 44.67
CA ASP A 162 21.02 13.74 43.51
C ASP A 162 20.18 14.95 43.12
N VAL A 163 20.85 16.06 42.80
CA VAL A 163 20.23 17.28 42.26
C VAL A 163 20.53 17.38 40.77
N TRP A 164 19.48 17.40 39.95
CA TRP A 164 19.57 17.46 38.50
C TRP A 164 19.18 18.84 37.98
N THR A 165 19.97 19.40 37.06
CA THR A 165 19.63 20.66 36.37
C THR A 165 18.77 20.38 35.15
N ILE A 166 17.67 21.10 35.00
CA ILE A 166 16.77 20.99 33.86
C ILE A 166 17.16 22.07 32.85
N LYS A 167 17.50 21.63 31.64
CA LYS A 167 17.78 22.50 30.49
C LYS A 167 16.70 22.36 29.44
N SER A 168 16.65 23.35 28.55
CA SER A 168 15.90 23.20 27.30
C SER A 168 16.44 22.02 26.48
N ARG A 169 15.70 21.63 25.45
CA ARG A 169 16.09 20.56 24.53
C ARG A 169 17.51 20.74 23.96
N SER A 170 17.89 21.96 23.60
CA SER A 170 19.21 22.25 23.01
C SER A 170 20.34 22.22 24.04
N GLY A 171 20.02 22.06 25.32
CA GLY A 171 20.96 22.22 26.43
C GLY A 171 21.16 23.67 26.87
N ALA A 172 20.43 24.62 26.26
CA ALA A 172 20.44 26.02 26.71
C ALA A 172 19.72 26.18 28.05
N ALA A 173 20.03 27.27 28.75
CA ALA A 173 19.35 27.60 29.98
C ALA A 173 17.87 27.87 29.72
N LEU A 174 17.00 27.36 30.60
CA LEU A 174 15.60 27.79 30.65
C LEU A 174 15.54 29.20 31.24
N ALA A 175 14.59 30.02 30.83
CA ALA A 175 14.27 31.32 31.41
C ALA A 175 13.14 31.21 32.45
N ALA A 176 12.85 32.31 33.16
CA ALA A 176 11.70 32.37 34.07
C ALA A 176 10.39 32.11 33.30
N ALA A 177 9.50 31.34 33.92
CA ALA A 177 8.19 30.90 33.40
C ALA A 177 8.20 29.85 32.27
N ASP A 178 9.35 29.35 31.82
CA ASP A 178 9.42 28.27 30.82
C ASP A 178 8.83 26.93 31.33
N LEU A 179 9.00 26.65 32.63
CA LEU A 179 8.28 25.57 33.32
C LEU A 179 7.03 26.17 33.96
N VAL A 180 5.86 25.92 33.37
CA VAL A 180 4.55 26.39 33.81
C VAL A 180 4.05 25.54 34.98
N GLY A 181 3.61 26.20 36.06
CA GLY A 181 3.00 25.53 37.20
C GLY A 181 1.75 24.72 36.82
N GLY A 182 1.61 23.53 37.40
CA GLY A 182 0.54 22.57 37.11
C GLY A 182 0.75 21.72 35.86
N SER A 183 1.82 21.95 35.10
CA SER A 183 2.11 21.23 33.86
C SER A 183 2.98 19.98 34.10
N ARG A 184 2.83 18.99 33.22
CA ARG A 184 3.61 17.74 33.24
C ARG A 184 4.63 17.76 32.11
N TYR A 185 5.87 17.46 32.45
CA TYR A 185 7.01 17.51 31.55
C TYR A 185 7.61 16.13 31.36
N THR A 186 8.14 15.91 30.17
CA THR A 186 9.00 14.76 29.84
C THR A 186 10.40 15.30 29.59
N ALA A 187 11.41 14.65 30.16
CA ALA A 187 12.82 14.97 29.94
C ALA A 187 13.62 13.69 29.73
N THR A 188 14.84 13.83 29.24
CA THR A 188 15.79 12.73 29.08
C THR A 188 17.04 13.01 29.89
N VAL A 189 17.61 11.98 30.52
CA VAL A 189 18.93 12.03 31.15
C VAL A 189 19.97 12.29 30.07
N ALA A 190 20.48 13.52 30.03
CA ALA A 190 21.42 13.97 29.01
C ALA A 190 22.88 13.79 29.45
N HIS A 191 23.16 13.89 30.75
CA HIS A 191 24.50 13.68 31.28
C HIS A 191 24.45 13.22 32.75
N VAL A 192 24.90 12.01 33.03
CA VAL A 192 24.83 11.41 34.38
C VAL A 192 25.82 12.07 35.33
N ALA A 193 27.07 12.31 34.90
CA ALA A 193 28.10 12.89 35.76
C ALA A 193 27.83 14.37 36.12
N ASN A 194 27.13 15.09 35.25
CA ASN A 194 26.78 16.51 35.46
C ASN A 194 25.34 16.68 35.97
N LYS A 195 24.65 15.56 36.23
CA LYS A 195 23.24 15.50 36.65
C LYS A 195 22.36 16.42 35.78
N LEU A 196 22.36 16.18 34.47
CA LEU A 196 21.66 17.03 33.48
C LEU A 196 20.42 16.32 32.91
N LEU A 197 19.27 16.99 32.96
CA LEU A 197 18.04 16.62 32.24
C LEU A 197 17.78 17.60 31.10
N ARG A 198 17.33 17.11 29.94
CA ARG A 198 16.87 17.93 28.81
C ARG A 198 15.41 17.65 28.51
N LEU A 199 14.58 18.69 28.40
CA LEU A 199 13.16 18.53 28.06
C LEU A 199 12.97 17.85 26.69
N ALA A 200 11.98 16.96 26.60
CA ALA A 200 11.52 16.25 25.40
C ALA A 200 10.36 17.02 24.73
N PRO A 201 9.87 16.64 23.53
CA PRO A 201 9.13 17.54 22.65
C PRO A 201 7.75 17.93 23.19
N ALA A 202 7.64 19.16 23.68
CA ALA A 202 6.49 20.03 23.50
C ALA A 202 7.07 21.38 23.04
N VAL A 203 6.85 21.76 21.78
CA VAL A 203 7.44 22.98 21.20
C VAL A 203 6.57 24.18 21.58
N GLN A 204 7.17 25.20 22.21
CA GLN A 204 6.63 26.55 22.18
C GLN A 204 7.38 27.40 21.15
N ILE A 205 6.69 28.37 20.56
CA ILE A 205 7.22 29.26 19.51
C ILE A 205 8.52 29.98 19.93
N ALA A 206 8.72 30.20 21.24
CA ALA A 206 9.92 30.84 21.78
C ALA A 206 11.18 29.95 21.70
N ASP A 207 11.04 28.64 21.47
CA ASP A 207 12.14 27.67 21.56
C ASP A 207 13.05 27.61 20.32
N ILE A 208 12.79 28.41 19.28
CA ILE A 208 13.53 28.36 18.01
C ILE A 208 14.25 29.68 17.71
N ASN A 209 15.30 29.96 18.48
CA ASN A 209 16.21 31.07 18.18
C ASN A 209 16.98 30.81 16.89
N GLY A 210 16.87 31.76 15.94
CA GLY A 210 17.47 31.70 14.60
C GLY A 210 16.45 31.52 13.48
N LEU A 211 15.31 30.87 13.77
CA LEU A 211 14.25 30.70 12.77
C LEU A 211 13.40 31.96 12.62
N VAL A 212 13.29 32.83 13.63
CA VAL A 212 12.56 34.10 13.47
C VAL A 212 13.20 34.99 12.38
N ALA A 213 14.54 35.03 12.32
CA ALA A 213 15.24 35.80 11.29
C ALA A 213 15.14 35.12 9.91
N SER A 214 15.24 33.79 9.84
CA SER A 214 15.11 33.06 8.58
C SER A 214 13.66 32.96 8.10
N PHE A 215 12.67 32.99 8.99
CA PHE A 215 11.24 32.99 8.71
C PHE A 215 10.75 34.39 8.34
N VAL A 216 11.31 35.45 8.91
CA VAL A 216 11.09 36.82 8.40
C VAL A 216 11.77 36.99 7.03
N ALA A 217 12.96 36.41 6.82
CA ALA A 217 13.60 36.39 5.50
C ALA A 217 12.85 35.52 4.47
N GLN A 218 12.34 34.36 4.87
CA GLN A 218 11.54 33.47 4.01
C GLN A 218 10.13 34.02 3.74
N ASN A 219 9.46 34.62 4.72
CA ASN A 219 8.18 35.32 4.51
C ASN A 219 8.34 36.49 3.53
N ASN A 220 9.47 37.20 3.59
CA ASN A 220 9.76 38.26 2.62
C ASN A 220 10.04 37.72 1.20
N THR A 221 10.43 36.44 1.04
CA THR A 221 10.58 35.78 -0.27
C THR A 221 9.37 34.95 -0.71
N SER A 222 8.41 34.65 0.18
CA SER A 222 7.24 33.79 -0.07
C SER A 222 5.98 34.54 -0.53
N VAL A 223 6.03 35.87 -0.68
CA VAL A 223 4.83 36.72 -0.80
C VAL A 223 4.14 36.74 -2.18
N ALA A 224 4.62 36.01 -3.18
CA ALA A 224 3.93 35.87 -4.47
C ALA A 224 2.86 34.74 -4.40
N GLY A 225 1.66 35.06 -3.88
CA GLY A 225 0.53 34.12 -3.87
C GLY A 225 -0.49 34.31 -2.75
N ASP A 226 -0.10 34.97 -1.65
CA ASP A 226 -1.00 35.26 -0.54
C ASP A 226 -2.09 36.25 -0.94
N THR A 227 -3.27 36.16 -0.31
CA THR A 227 -4.42 37.02 -0.63
C THR A 227 -4.53 38.18 0.36
N ILE A 228 -4.37 39.42 -0.12
CA ILE A 228 -4.53 40.64 0.69
C ILE A 228 -6.02 40.95 0.87
N ALA A 229 -6.51 41.10 2.10
CA ALA A 229 -7.89 41.48 2.37
C ALA A 229 -8.01 43.01 2.43
N LEU A 230 -8.42 43.63 1.33
CA LEU A 230 -8.59 45.09 1.24
C LEU A 230 -9.78 45.55 2.09
N VAL A 231 -9.59 46.66 2.80
CA VAL A 231 -10.64 47.33 3.57
C VAL A 231 -11.17 48.51 2.76
N ASN A 232 -12.49 48.64 2.63
CA ASN A 232 -13.11 49.75 1.92
C ASN A 232 -13.09 51.02 2.78
N ASP A 233 -12.43 52.07 2.32
CA ASP A 233 -12.35 53.36 3.03
C ASP A 233 -13.44 54.34 2.55
N THR A 234 -13.74 54.36 1.24
CA THR A 234 -14.81 55.18 0.64
C THR A 234 -15.44 54.48 -0.55
N THR A 235 -16.76 54.56 -0.70
CA THR A 235 -17.52 53.76 -1.69
C THR A 235 -18.26 54.62 -2.72
N SER A 236 -18.21 54.25 -4.00
CA SER A 236 -19.15 54.68 -5.04
C SER A 236 -19.49 53.50 -5.97
N ALA A 237 -20.38 53.69 -6.94
CA ALA A 237 -20.71 52.64 -7.92
C ALA A 237 -19.54 52.29 -8.85
N ASN A 238 -18.69 53.26 -9.22
CA ASN A 238 -17.64 53.07 -10.24
C ASN A 238 -16.21 53.34 -9.73
N ALA A 239 -16.05 53.73 -8.47
CA ALA A 239 -14.77 53.99 -7.85
C ALA A 239 -14.80 53.59 -6.37
N LEU A 240 -13.75 52.92 -5.91
CA LEU A 240 -13.58 52.43 -4.56
C LEU A 240 -12.20 52.83 -4.03
N THR A 241 -12.12 53.42 -2.85
CA THR A 241 -10.82 53.62 -2.17
C THR A 241 -10.67 52.54 -1.12
N CYS A 242 -9.49 51.90 -1.07
CA CYS A 242 -9.18 50.86 -0.12
C CYS A 242 -7.87 51.09 0.61
N SER A 243 -7.73 50.44 1.76
CA SER A 243 -6.50 50.33 2.54
C SER A 243 -6.10 48.86 2.75
N ILE A 244 -4.80 48.62 2.95
CA ILE A 244 -4.26 47.33 3.35
C ILE A 244 -4.25 47.28 4.89
N PRO A 245 -4.84 46.27 5.55
CA PRO A 245 -4.76 46.12 6.99
C PRO A 245 -3.31 46.15 7.50
N ALA A 246 -3.06 46.79 8.65
CA ALA A 246 -1.72 46.87 9.23
C ALA A 246 -1.05 45.50 9.41
N ALA A 247 -1.83 44.45 9.73
CA ALA A 247 -1.36 43.08 9.85
C ALA A 247 -0.83 42.48 8.52
N GLN A 248 -1.27 43.02 7.38
CA GLN A 248 -0.89 42.59 6.02
C GLN A 248 -0.02 43.63 5.29
N ALA A 249 0.37 44.72 5.94
CA ALA A 249 1.15 45.80 5.33
C ALA A 249 2.56 45.37 4.89
N HIS A 250 3.03 44.22 5.37
CA HIS A 250 4.29 43.60 4.94
C HIS A 250 4.19 42.89 3.57
N ILE A 251 2.98 42.71 3.02
CA ILE A 251 2.76 42.08 1.71
C ILE A 251 2.80 43.15 0.61
N PRO A 252 3.75 43.10 -0.34
CA PRO A 252 3.83 44.08 -1.42
C PRO A 252 2.67 43.93 -2.40
N PHE A 253 1.85 44.98 -2.57
CA PHE A 253 0.75 44.99 -3.56
C PHE A 253 1.23 45.18 -5.01
N ASN A 254 2.48 45.64 -5.19
CA ASN A 254 3.06 46.03 -6.47
C ASN A 254 3.78 44.89 -7.21
N VAL A 255 3.49 43.62 -6.87
CA VAL A 255 4.03 42.45 -7.59
C VAL A 255 3.01 41.87 -8.56
N THR A 256 3.48 41.38 -9.71
CA THR A 256 2.63 40.70 -10.69
C THR A 256 2.07 39.41 -10.08
N ASN A 257 0.80 39.12 -10.38
CA ASN A 257 -0.01 38.02 -9.86
C ASN A 257 -0.38 38.11 -8.37
N GLN A 258 -0.15 39.25 -7.71
CA GLN A 258 -0.61 39.46 -6.34
C GLN A 258 -2.14 39.33 -6.25
N ARG A 259 -2.64 38.48 -5.35
CA ARG A 259 -4.06 38.32 -5.09
C ARG A 259 -4.52 39.29 -4.02
N SER A 260 -5.73 39.83 -4.21
CA SER A 260 -6.42 40.63 -3.21
C SER A 260 -7.91 40.34 -3.22
N GLN A 261 -8.56 40.55 -2.09
CA GLN A 261 -10.00 40.42 -1.92
C GLN A 261 -10.59 41.74 -1.48
N VAL A 262 -11.72 42.10 -2.07
CA VAL A 262 -12.46 43.32 -1.75
C VAL A 262 -13.95 43.05 -1.85
N THR A 263 -14.76 43.70 -1.02
CA THR A 263 -16.21 43.66 -1.17
C THR A 263 -16.64 44.87 -2.00
N TRP A 264 -17.21 44.66 -3.18
CA TRP A 264 -17.67 45.77 -4.01
C TRP A 264 -18.97 46.35 -3.44
N PRO A 265 -19.07 47.66 -3.18
CA PRO A 265 -20.17 48.20 -2.37
C PRO A 265 -21.50 48.33 -3.12
N ASN A 266 -21.50 48.77 -4.38
CA ASN A 266 -22.70 49.08 -5.16
C ASN A 266 -22.55 48.57 -6.59
N THR A 267 -23.65 48.20 -7.25
CA THR A 267 -23.58 47.74 -8.63
C THR A 267 -23.00 48.81 -9.54
N ASN A 268 -21.98 48.48 -10.35
CA ASN A 268 -21.31 49.47 -11.21
C ASN A 268 -22.25 49.96 -12.33
N THR A 269 -22.23 51.26 -12.58
CA THR A 269 -23.13 51.92 -13.56
C THR A 269 -22.41 52.34 -14.84
N SER A 270 -21.08 52.23 -14.89
CA SER A 270 -20.27 52.46 -16.09
C SER A 270 -19.27 51.33 -16.31
N ALA A 271 -18.69 51.29 -17.51
CA ALA A 271 -17.58 50.40 -17.81
C ALA A 271 -16.33 50.74 -16.98
N ASP A 272 -15.47 49.74 -16.78
CA ASP A 272 -14.12 49.87 -16.18
C ASP A 272 -14.06 50.62 -14.83
N PRO A 273 -14.74 50.11 -13.79
CA PRO A 273 -14.67 50.69 -12.45
C PRO A 273 -13.23 50.66 -11.90
N THR A 274 -12.95 51.51 -10.90
CA THR A 274 -11.58 51.73 -10.40
C THR A 274 -11.42 51.47 -8.90
N ILE A 275 -10.21 51.08 -8.49
CA ILE A 275 -9.79 50.97 -7.09
C ILE A 275 -8.61 51.92 -6.84
N THR A 276 -8.70 52.76 -5.82
CA THR A 276 -7.58 53.58 -5.33
C THR A 276 -6.96 52.91 -4.10
N LEU A 277 -5.67 52.58 -4.15
CA LEU A 277 -4.92 51.94 -3.06
C LEU A 277 -3.57 52.63 -2.88
N GLY A 278 -3.27 53.12 -1.69
CA GLY A 278 -2.01 53.83 -1.42
C GLY A 278 -1.76 55.05 -2.31
N GLY A 279 -2.84 55.72 -2.75
CA GLY A 279 -2.78 56.88 -3.66
C GLY A 279 -2.63 56.53 -5.15
N LEU A 280 -2.59 55.24 -5.52
CA LEU A 280 -2.55 54.78 -6.90
C LEU A 280 -3.91 54.29 -7.36
N ILE A 281 -4.32 54.66 -8.57
CA ILE A 281 -5.60 54.25 -9.18
C ILE A 281 -5.37 53.05 -10.08
N TYR A 282 -6.14 51.98 -9.87
CA TYR A 282 -6.17 50.76 -10.65
C TYR A 282 -7.50 50.60 -11.38
N THR A 283 -7.47 50.19 -12.64
CA THR A 283 -8.67 49.86 -13.42
C THR A 283 -9.01 48.38 -13.28
N LEU A 284 -10.28 48.08 -13.01
CA LEU A 284 -10.80 46.72 -12.95
C LEU A 284 -11.16 46.22 -14.35
N LYS A 285 -10.74 45.00 -14.65
CA LYS A 285 -11.03 44.28 -15.89
C LYS A 285 -11.60 42.90 -15.57
N ASN A 286 -12.25 42.29 -16.54
CA ASN A 286 -12.67 40.90 -16.40
C ASN A 286 -11.45 39.96 -16.39
N ARG A 287 -11.68 38.66 -16.16
CA ARG A 287 -10.62 37.64 -16.06
C ARG A 287 -9.66 37.64 -17.26
N ASP A 288 -10.18 37.90 -18.46
CA ASP A 288 -9.42 37.88 -19.70
C ASP A 288 -8.68 39.20 -19.97
N GLY A 289 -8.93 40.23 -19.16
CA GLY A 289 -8.35 41.56 -19.33
C GLY A 289 -9.19 42.51 -20.18
N ASN A 290 -10.40 42.11 -20.59
CA ASN A 290 -11.33 42.95 -21.33
C ASN A 290 -12.09 43.90 -20.39
N ALA A 291 -12.70 44.94 -20.97
CA ALA A 291 -13.49 45.90 -20.23
C ALA A 291 -14.66 45.24 -19.52
N LEU A 292 -14.91 45.65 -18.28
CA LEU A 292 -16.17 45.32 -17.58
C LEU A 292 -17.26 46.26 -18.09
N ALA A 293 -18.47 45.75 -18.32
CA ALA A 293 -19.65 46.53 -18.66
C ALA A 293 -20.36 47.05 -17.40
N ALA A 294 -21.29 47.99 -17.57
CA ALA A 294 -22.19 48.40 -16.50
C ALA A 294 -23.03 47.19 -16.03
N GLY A 295 -23.08 46.95 -14.73
CA GLY A 295 -23.80 45.83 -14.11
C GLY A 295 -22.96 44.58 -13.83
N ASP A 296 -21.73 44.48 -14.32
CA ASP A 296 -20.88 43.29 -14.15
C ASP A 296 -20.36 43.10 -12.70
N LEU A 297 -20.20 44.19 -11.94
CA LEU A 297 -19.86 44.15 -10.52
C LEU A 297 -21.12 44.43 -9.70
N GLN A 298 -21.68 43.39 -9.06
CA GLN A 298 -22.86 43.53 -8.19
C GLN A 298 -22.46 44.05 -6.79
N GLY A 299 -23.26 44.96 -6.24
CA GLY A 299 -23.05 45.49 -4.89
C GLY A 299 -23.17 44.43 -3.79
N GLY A 300 -22.38 44.56 -2.72
CA GLY A 300 -22.30 43.63 -1.59
C GLY A 300 -21.48 42.36 -1.83
N ARG A 301 -20.96 42.15 -3.05
CA ARG A 301 -20.25 40.91 -3.41
C ARG A 301 -18.76 41.01 -3.11
N ARG A 302 -18.21 39.94 -2.53
CA ARG A 302 -16.76 39.77 -2.39
C ARG A 302 -16.17 39.38 -3.73
N LEU A 303 -15.09 40.04 -4.14
CA LEU A 303 -14.36 39.82 -5.37
C LEU A 303 -12.93 39.43 -5.02
N THR A 304 -12.39 38.42 -5.70
CA THR A 304 -10.94 38.16 -5.73
C THR A 304 -10.36 38.78 -7.00
N LEU A 305 -9.33 39.59 -6.80
CA LEU A 305 -8.64 40.37 -7.82
C LEU A 305 -7.19 39.90 -7.94
N VAL A 306 -6.65 39.92 -9.16
CA VAL A 306 -5.24 39.65 -9.43
C VAL A 306 -4.60 40.85 -10.11
N ASN A 307 -3.48 41.31 -9.57
CA ASN A 307 -2.67 42.36 -10.19
C ASN A 307 -1.88 41.79 -11.36
N THR A 308 -2.31 42.06 -12.60
CA THR A 308 -1.69 41.44 -13.79
C THR A 308 -0.63 42.30 -14.46
N HIS A 309 -0.59 43.61 -14.17
CA HIS A 309 0.40 44.53 -14.74
C HIS A 309 0.69 45.68 -13.79
N THR A 310 1.90 45.67 -13.21
CA THR A 310 2.37 46.66 -12.24
C THR A 310 2.57 48.05 -12.85
N THR A 311 2.88 48.12 -14.15
CA THR A 311 3.03 49.37 -14.91
C THR A 311 1.71 49.97 -15.41
N ASN A 312 0.74 49.14 -15.79
CA ASN A 312 -0.53 49.62 -16.36
C ASN A 312 -1.65 49.78 -15.32
N ARG A 313 -1.39 49.42 -14.05
CA ARG A 313 -2.34 49.51 -12.93
C ARG A 313 -3.67 48.81 -13.23
N ILE A 314 -3.61 47.54 -13.63
CA ILE A 314 -4.80 46.72 -13.97
C ILE A 314 -4.98 45.59 -12.95
N LEU A 315 -6.20 45.51 -12.39
CA LEU A 315 -6.66 44.42 -11.55
C LEU A 315 -7.71 43.58 -12.31
N ARG A 316 -7.53 42.27 -12.37
CA ARG A 316 -8.51 41.36 -13.02
C ARG A 316 -9.33 40.62 -11.99
N VAL A 317 -10.64 40.57 -12.18
CA VAL A 317 -11.54 39.74 -11.36
C VAL A 317 -11.36 38.27 -11.75
N VAL A 318 -10.98 37.41 -10.80
CA VAL A 318 -10.62 35.99 -11.07
C VAL A 318 -11.58 34.95 -10.49
N GLU A 319 -12.54 35.35 -9.66
CA GLU A 319 -13.59 34.41 -9.24
C GLU A 319 -14.48 34.04 -10.42
N ALA A 320 -15.02 32.82 -10.38
CA ALA A 320 -16.12 32.45 -11.26
C ALA A 320 -17.32 33.32 -10.92
N LEU A 321 -17.59 34.32 -11.76
CA LEU A 321 -18.92 34.92 -11.86
C LEU A 321 -19.92 33.76 -11.98
N GLN A 322 -20.98 33.76 -11.18
CA GLN A 322 -21.93 32.65 -11.20
C GLN A 322 -22.69 32.69 -12.53
N GLN A 323 -23.29 31.57 -12.91
CA GLN A 323 -24.00 31.37 -14.18
C GLN A 323 -25.09 32.43 -14.48
N ALA A 324 -25.58 33.12 -13.46
CA ALA A 324 -26.55 34.23 -13.57
C ALA A 324 -25.93 35.58 -14.00
N ASP A 325 -24.59 35.69 -14.03
CA ASP A 325 -23.88 36.97 -14.10
C ASP A 325 -23.20 37.25 -15.47
N ILE A 326 -23.37 36.38 -16.48
CA ILE A 326 -22.77 36.57 -17.81
C ILE A 326 -23.84 36.43 -18.90
N ASN A 327 -24.29 37.56 -19.42
CA ASN A 327 -25.30 37.67 -20.49
C ASN A 327 -24.90 37.03 -21.84
N GLY A 328 -23.83 36.22 -21.91
CA GLY A 328 -23.31 35.59 -23.13
C GLY A 328 -23.22 34.05 -23.13
N LEU A 329 -23.56 33.36 -22.04
CA LEU A 329 -23.33 31.90 -21.90
C LEU A 329 -24.54 31.00 -22.25
N ALA A 330 -25.73 31.58 -22.41
CA ALA A 330 -26.93 30.85 -22.80
C ALA A 330 -26.79 30.01 -24.10
N PRO A 331 -26.11 30.49 -25.17
CA PRO A 331 -25.98 29.71 -26.41
C PRO A 331 -25.06 28.48 -26.30
N LYS A 332 -24.08 28.51 -25.40
CA LYS A 332 -23.10 27.42 -25.20
C LYS A 332 -23.65 26.26 -24.36
N LEU A 333 -24.62 26.55 -23.49
CA LEU A 333 -25.28 25.54 -22.67
C LEU A 333 -26.22 24.66 -23.53
N THR A 334 -26.89 25.25 -24.52
CA THR A 334 -27.71 24.51 -25.48
C THR A 334 -26.90 23.51 -26.31
N SER A 335 -25.62 23.77 -26.59
CA SER A 335 -24.77 22.81 -27.33
C SER A 335 -24.26 21.65 -26.48
N LEU A 336 -24.07 21.85 -25.17
CA LEU A 336 -23.62 20.81 -24.23
C LEU A 336 -24.75 19.85 -23.84
N THR A 337 -25.98 20.33 -23.67
CA THR A 337 -27.16 19.47 -23.46
C THR A 337 -27.45 18.57 -24.68
N ASN A 338 -27.09 19.02 -25.89
CA ASN A 338 -27.22 18.20 -27.10
C ASN A 338 -26.12 17.11 -27.22
N ALA A 339 -25.01 17.24 -26.49
CA ALA A 339 -23.89 16.29 -26.54
C ALA A 339 -24.01 15.14 -25.52
N SER A 340 -24.65 15.35 -24.35
CA SER A 340 -24.85 14.26 -23.38
C SER A 340 -25.87 13.22 -23.82
N ASN A 341 -26.77 13.57 -24.75
CA ASN A 341 -27.87 12.69 -25.18
C ASN A 341 -27.48 11.65 -26.26
N GLN A 342 -26.19 11.48 -26.58
CA GLN A 342 -25.72 10.52 -27.60
C GLN A 342 -25.32 9.13 -27.05
N GLY A 343 -25.53 8.85 -25.76
CA GLY A 343 -25.22 7.56 -25.13
C GLY A 343 -26.30 6.94 -24.23
N ASP A 344 -27.46 7.57 -24.08
CA ASP A 344 -28.46 7.20 -23.06
C ASP A 344 -29.61 6.33 -23.58
N THR A 345 -30.17 5.49 -22.69
CA THR A 345 -31.41 4.71 -22.94
C THR A 345 -32.63 5.65 -23.01
N ALA A 346 -33.41 5.57 -24.08
CA ALA A 346 -34.67 6.30 -24.22
C ALA A 346 -35.72 5.72 -23.28
N THR A 347 -36.20 6.52 -22.32
CA THR A 347 -37.28 6.09 -21.43
C THR A 347 -38.61 6.50 -22.03
N LEU A 348 -39.46 5.51 -22.29
CA LEU A 348 -40.78 5.72 -22.90
C LEU A 348 -41.86 5.71 -21.82
N ARG A 349 -42.64 6.80 -21.78
CA ARG A 349 -43.88 6.83 -20.98
C ARG A 349 -45.02 6.29 -21.82
N THR A 350 -45.60 5.18 -21.38
CA THR A 350 -46.84 4.68 -21.95
C THR A 350 -47.97 5.67 -21.66
N SER A 351 -48.61 6.14 -22.73
CA SER A 351 -49.84 6.90 -22.59
C SER A 351 -50.96 5.97 -22.10
N ALA A 352 -51.91 6.49 -21.31
CA ALA A 352 -52.95 5.70 -20.65
C ALA A 352 -53.97 5.01 -21.60
N GLY A 353 -53.71 4.99 -22.91
CA GLY A 353 -54.52 4.31 -23.91
C GLY A 353 -53.67 3.34 -24.74
N GLY A 354 -53.99 2.05 -24.63
CA GLY A 354 -53.39 0.97 -25.41
C GLY A 354 -54.30 -0.25 -25.39
N THR A 355 -54.26 -1.04 -26.46
CA THR A 355 -54.88 -2.37 -26.52
C THR A 355 -53.85 -3.42 -26.12
N ALA A 356 -54.28 -4.67 -25.97
CA ALA A 356 -53.37 -5.80 -25.81
C ALA A 356 -52.29 -5.87 -26.91
N GLN A 357 -52.60 -5.43 -28.15
CA GLN A 357 -51.72 -5.55 -29.33
C GLN A 357 -51.03 -4.27 -29.77
N ALA A 358 -51.34 -3.14 -29.15
CA ALA A 358 -50.78 -1.87 -29.54
C ALA A 358 -50.81 -0.89 -28.37
N ILE A 359 -49.66 -0.31 -28.02
CA ILE A 359 -49.56 0.78 -27.05
C ILE A 359 -49.03 2.04 -27.74
N THR A 360 -49.43 3.20 -27.25
CA THR A 360 -48.83 4.48 -27.66
C THR A 360 -47.92 4.99 -26.55
N CYS A 361 -46.70 5.35 -26.92
CA CYS A 361 -45.68 5.87 -26.01
C CYS A 361 -45.27 7.29 -26.41
N THR A 362 -44.81 8.04 -25.42
CA THR A 362 -44.18 9.35 -25.60
C THR A 362 -42.78 9.33 -24.97
N LEU A 363 -41.85 10.08 -25.55
CA LEU A 363 -40.55 10.33 -24.91
C LEU A 363 -40.74 11.20 -23.67
N GLU A 364 -39.91 11.01 -22.66
CA GLU A 364 -39.84 11.97 -21.56
C GLU A 364 -39.44 13.36 -22.07
N SER A 365 -39.95 14.42 -21.44
CA SER A 365 -39.84 15.80 -21.93
C SER A 365 -38.40 16.32 -22.08
N GLY A 366 -37.42 15.66 -21.46
CA GLY A 366 -35.99 15.95 -21.63
C GLY A 366 -35.33 15.25 -22.83
N GLN A 367 -36.02 14.31 -23.48
CA GLN A 367 -35.48 13.44 -24.54
C GLN A 367 -36.05 13.75 -25.93
N SER A 368 -36.88 14.79 -26.09
CA SER A 368 -37.62 15.07 -27.33
C SER A 368 -36.73 15.40 -28.55
N THR A 369 -35.44 15.65 -28.36
CA THR A 369 -34.46 15.91 -29.43
C THR A 369 -33.62 14.69 -29.80
N MET A 370 -33.82 13.53 -29.16
CA MET A 370 -33.10 12.30 -29.51
C MET A 370 -33.49 11.82 -30.91
N ALA A 371 -32.50 11.69 -31.80
CA ALA A 371 -32.69 11.02 -33.08
C ALA A 371 -32.64 9.49 -32.86
N PHE A 372 -33.70 8.77 -33.26
CA PHE A 372 -33.70 7.31 -33.18
C PHE A 372 -32.82 6.71 -34.29
N GLN A 373 -31.64 6.24 -33.91
CA GLN A 373 -30.75 5.51 -34.80
C GLN A 373 -30.82 4.00 -34.51
N LEU A 374 -30.28 3.18 -35.41
CA LEU A 374 -30.13 1.73 -35.17
C LEU A 374 -29.38 1.51 -33.86
N PHE A 375 -29.74 0.46 -33.11
CA PHE A 375 -29.21 0.16 -31.76
C PHE A 375 -29.60 1.11 -30.62
N THR A 376 -30.45 2.12 -30.86
CA THR A 376 -30.99 2.92 -29.74
C THR A 376 -31.76 1.99 -28.78
N ALA A 377 -31.41 2.03 -27.49
CA ALA A 377 -32.09 1.28 -26.45
C ALA A 377 -33.33 2.03 -25.93
N PHE A 378 -34.41 1.30 -25.70
CA PHE A 378 -35.70 1.78 -25.22
C PHE A 378 -36.12 0.99 -23.98
N GLU A 379 -36.65 1.71 -22.99
CA GLU A 379 -37.29 1.12 -21.82
C GLU A 379 -38.77 1.54 -21.81
N PHE A 380 -39.70 0.57 -21.71
CA PHE A 380 -41.14 0.82 -21.72
C PHE A 380 -41.89 -0.17 -20.82
N THR A 381 -43.08 0.20 -20.35
CA THR A 381 -43.97 -0.70 -19.59
C THR A 381 -45.15 -1.11 -20.46
N TRP A 382 -45.40 -2.40 -20.63
CA TRP A 382 -46.54 -2.90 -21.40
C TRP A 382 -47.81 -2.86 -20.54
N THR A 383 -48.93 -2.37 -21.06
CA THR A 383 -50.11 -2.07 -20.21
C THR A 383 -51.02 -3.27 -19.97
N THR A 384 -51.24 -4.11 -20.98
CA THR A 384 -52.16 -5.25 -20.91
C THR A 384 -51.57 -6.44 -21.67
N THR A 385 -51.70 -7.66 -21.14
CA THR A 385 -51.10 -8.85 -21.77
C THR A 385 -51.49 -8.99 -23.24
N ASN A 386 -50.51 -9.20 -24.12
CA ASN A 386 -50.75 -9.27 -25.56
C ASN A 386 -51.56 -10.53 -25.94
N THR A 387 -52.54 -10.39 -26.82
CA THR A 387 -53.50 -11.44 -27.23
C THR A 387 -53.22 -12.05 -28.61
N GLY A 388 -52.17 -11.60 -29.29
CA GLY A 388 -51.77 -12.08 -30.63
C GLY A 388 -50.28 -11.87 -30.89
N PRO A 389 -49.77 -12.33 -32.05
CA PRO A 389 -48.38 -12.14 -32.37
C PRO A 389 -48.05 -10.69 -32.75
N ASP A 390 -46.76 -10.34 -32.64
CA ASP A 390 -46.18 -9.07 -33.12
C ASP A 390 -46.88 -7.79 -32.64
N PRO A 391 -47.00 -7.58 -31.32
CA PRO A 391 -47.57 -6.35 -30.79
C PRO A 391 -46.74 -5.12 -31.19
N THR A 392 -47.38 -3.95 -31.23
CA THR A 392 -46.76 -2.71 -31.74
C THR A 392 -46.67 -1.60 -30.70
N ILE A 393 -45.63 -0.77 -30.80
CA ILE A 393 -45.50 0.51 -30.08
C ILE A 393 -45.61 1.64 -31.09
N THR A 394 -46.51 2.58 -30.86
CA THR A 394 -46.52 3.85 -31.59
C THR A 394 -45.74 4.90 -30.82
N LEU A 395 -44.68 5.44 -31.42
CA LEU A 395 -43.85 6.51 -30.87
C LEU A 395 -43.71 7.62 -31.92
N ALA A 396 -44.05 8.86 -31.55
CA ALA A 396 -44.03 10.01 -32.46
C ALA A 396 -44.76 9.75 -33.81
N SER A 397 -45.97 9.17 -33.72
CA SER A 397 -46.82 8.81 -34.88
C SER A 397 -46.29 7.69 -35.77
N LEU A 398 -45.23 7.01 -35.36
CA LEU A 398 -44.65 5.89 -36.09
C LEU A 398 -44.84 4.58 -35.33
N ALA A 399 -45.33 3.55 -36.01
CA ALA A 399 -45.52 2.23 -35.42
C ALA A 399 -44.25 1.38 -35.55
N TYR A 400 -43.87 0.72 -34.45
CA TYR A 400 -42.74 -0.20 -34.35
C TYR A 400 -43.27 -1.56 -33.93
N THR A 401 -42.92 -2.61 -34.66
CA THR A 401 -43.28 -3.99 -34.29
C THR A 401 -42.28 -4.52 -33.26
N ILE A 402 -42.77 -5.10 -32.17
CA ILE A 402 -41.93 -5.77 -31.18
C ILE A 402 -41.73 -7.23 -31.60
N LYS A 403 -40.47 -7.66 -31.59
CA LYS A 403 -40.01 -9.01 -31.85
C LYS A 403 -39.23 -9.54 -30.65
N ASN A 404 -39.03 -10.85 -30.59
CA ASN A 404 -38.11 -11.43 -29.59
C ASN A 404 -36.65 -11.03 -29.88
N CYS A 405 -35.71 -11.43 -29.02
CA CYS A 405 -34.28 -11.08 -29.15
C CYS A 405 -33.68 -11.48 -30.50
N ASP A 406 -34.13 -12.61 -31.06
CA ASP A 406 -33.64 -13.15 -32.33
C ASP A 406 -34.26 -12.47 -33.56
N GLY A 407 -35.30 -11.67 -33.36
CA GLY A 407 -36.06 -11.02 -34.43
C GLY A 407 -37.26 -11.83 -34.94
N ASN A 408 -37.58 -12.95 -34.31
CA ASN A 408 -38.76 -13.76 -34.61
C ASN A 408 -40.03 -13.16 -34.00
N ALA A 409 -41.18 -13.60 -34.51
CA ALA A 409 -42.47 -13.12 -34.02
C ALA A 409 -42.66 -13.45 -32.53
N LEU A 410 -43.15 -12.48 -31.76
CA LEU A 410 -43.64 -12.76 -30.41
C LEU A 410 -44.97 -13.51 -30.51
N ALA A 411 -45.24 -14.43 -29.59
CA ALA A 411 -46.51 -15.13 -29.46
C ALA A 411 -47.49 -14.36 -28.56
N ALA A 412 -48.77 -14.75 -28.58
CA ALA A 412 -49.76 -14.24 -27.64
C ALA A 412 -49.36 -14.61 -26.20
N GLY A 413 -49.28 -13.63 -25.30
CA GLY A 413 -48.97 -13.81 -23.89
C GLY A 413 -47.52 -13.53 -23.47
N ASP A 414 -46.62 -13.24 -24.43
CA ASP A 414 -45.19 -12.96 -24.20
C ASP A 414 -44.94 -11.59 -23.55
N LEU A 415 -45.78 -10.59 -23.85
CA LEU A 415 -45.77 -9.29 -23.18
C LEU A 415 -46.89 -9.26 -22.14
N LYS A 416 -46.55 -9.23 -20.85
CA LYS A 416 -47.47 -9.18 -19.72
C LYS A 416 -47.82 -7.75 -19.37
N GLY A 417 -49.09 -7.50 -19.04
CA GLY A 417 -49.52 -6.19 -18.54
C GLY A 417 -48.85 -5.81 -17.21
N GLY A 418 -48.43 -4.56 -17.08
CA GLY A 418 -47.73 -4.01 -15.92
C GLY A 418 -46.22 -4.26 -15.88
N VAL A 419 -45.67 -5.07 -16.79
CA VAL A 419 -44.25 -5.44 -16.80
C VAL A 419 -43.43 -4.44 -17.61
N ARG A 420 -42.23 -4.14 -17.11
CA ARG A 420 -41.26 -3.29 -17.79
C ARG A 420 -40.31 -4.12 -18.65
N TYR A 421 -40.18 -3.70 -19.89
CA TYR A 421 -39.37 -4.33 -20.93
C TYR A 421 -38.27 -3.38 -21.39
N ARG A 422 -37.14 -3.97 -21.79
CA ARG A 422 -36.09 -3.28 -22.51
C ARG A 422 -35.97 -3.85 -23.92
N ALA A 423 -35.86 -2.97 -24.90
CA ALA A 423 -35.67 -3.33 -26.31
C ALA A 423 -34.64 -2.43 -26.97
N TRP A 424 -34.08 -2.89 -28.08
CA TRP A 424 -33.26 -2.07 -28.99
C TRP A 424 -33.89 -1.99 -30.37
N LEU A 425 -33.62 -0.89 -31.09
CA LEU A 425 -33.99 -0.79 -32.50
C LEU A 425 -33.14 -1.75 -33.34
N SER A 426 -33.81 -2.65 -34.06
CA SER A 426 -33.19 -3.72 -34.85
C SER A 426 -32.18 -3.16 -35.85
N ASN A 427 -31.00 -3.78 -35.93
CA ASN A 427 -29.94 -3.42 -36.88
C ASN A 427 -30.36 -3.53 -38.36
N THR A 428 -31.36 -4.34 -38.67
CA THR A 428 -31.88 -4.54 -40.03
C THR A 428 -33.16 -3.75 -40.36
N SER A 429 -33.78 -3.06 -39.40
CA SER A 429 -35.01 -2.31 -39.66
C SER A 429 -35.25 -1.23 -38.62
N THR A 430 -35.50 0.00 -39.09
CA THR A 430 -35.89 1.14 -38.26
C THR A 430 -37.33 1.07 -37.75
N ARG A 431 -38.05 -0.03 -38.01
CA ARG A 431 -39.44 -0.26 -37.59
C ARG A 431 -39.62 -1.49 -36.70
N VAL A 432 -38.52 -2.12 -36.27
CA VAL A 432 -38.56 -3.30 -35.41
C VAL A 432 -37.80 -3.06 -34.12
N LEU A 433 -38.46 -3.30 -32.99
CA LEU A 433 -37.85 -3.31 -31.66
C LEU A 433 -37.66 -4.78 -31.25
N ARG A 434 -36.45 -5.17 -30.86
CA ARG A 434 -36.18 -6.53 -30.37
C ARG A 434 -36.01 -6.51 -28.85
N LEU A 435 -36.68 -7.41 -28.13
CA LEU A 435 -36.56 -7.49 -26.67
C LEU A 435 -35.17 -7.97 -26.27
N ILE A 436 -34.56 -7.34 -25.27
CA ILE A 436 -33.25 -7.71 -24.71
C ILE A 436 -33.31 -8.08 -23.23
N GLY A 437 -34.46 -7.90 -22.57
CA GLY A 437 -34.69 -8.36 -21.21
C GLY A 437 -36.02 -7.94 -20.60
N VAL A 438 -36.41 -8.66 -19.55
CA VAL A 438 -37.49 -8.32 -18.60
C VAL A 438 -36.87 -7.98 -17.25
N THR A 439 -37.48 -7.09 -16.48
CA THR A 439 -36.99 -6.77 -15.13
C THR A 439 -37.27 -7.88 -14.09
N SER A 440 -37.94 -8.97 -14.47
CA SER A 440 -38.34 -10.11 -13.63
C SER A 440 -38.40 -11.41 -14.46
N PHE A 441 -37.73 -12.49 -14.01
CA PHE A 441 -37.65 -13.78 -14.72
C PHE A 441 -38.94 -14.62 -14.69
N ALA A 442 -39.95 -14.23 -13.92
CA ALA A 442 -41.20 -15.00 -13.76
C ALA A 442 -42.22 -14.79 -14.90
N ASP A 443 -41.93 -13.91 -15.86
CA ASP A 443 -42.96 -13.29 -16.71
C ASP A 443 -42.91 -13.66 -18.21
N LEU A 444 -41.99 -14.53 -18.66
CA LEU A 444 -41.95 -15.02 -20.05
C LEU A 444 -42.55 -16.44 -20.14
N ASN A 445 -43.57 -16.62 -21.00
CA ASN A 445 -44.11 -17.95 -21.32
C ASN A 445 -43.39 -18.50 -22.57
N GLY A 446 -42.78 -19.69 -22.45
CA GLY A 446 -42.16 -20.39 -23.57
C GLY A 446 -40.64 -20.43 -23.52
N THR A 447 -40.06 -21.42 -24.20
CA THR A 447 -38.64 -21.74 -24.25
C THR A 447 -37.81 -20.53 -24.68
N VAL A 448 -37.07 -19.92 -23.75
CA VAL A 448 -36.10 -18.88 -24.06
C VAL A 448 -34.75 -19.55 -24.32
N SER A 449 -34.34 -19.61 -25.59
CA SER A 449 -32.95 -19.94 -25.93
C SER A 449 -32.10 -18.70 -25.71
N PHE A 450 -31.20 -18.73 -24.73
CA PHE A 450 -30.15 -17.71 -24.60
C PHE A 450 -28.93 -18.16 -25.41
N GLY A 451 -28.75 -17.58 -26.60
CA GLY A 451 -27.51 -17.74 -27.35
C GLY A 451 -26.45 -16.77 -26.87
N ILE A 452 -25.53 -17.21 -26.01
CA ILE A 452 -24.24 -16.55 -25.84
C ILE A 452 -23.26 -17.33 -26.71
N GLY A 453 -23.07 -16.90 -27.95
CA GLY A 453 -22.11 -17.51 -28.86
C GLY A 453 -20.89 -16.63 -29.00
N GLU A 454 -19.73 -17.12 -28.57
CA GLU A 454 -18.46 -16.65 -29.09
C GLU A 454 -18.18 -17.45 -30.37
N VAL A 455 -17.86 -16.76 -31.48
CA VAL A 455 -17.43 -17.42 -32.71
C VAL A 455 -15.94 -17.72 -32.51
N LEU A 456 -15.59 -18.99 -32.37
CA LEU A 456 -14.19 -19.41 -32.35
C LEU A 456 -13.56 -19.13 -33.72
N GLU A 457 -12.24 -18.94 -33.77
CA GLU A 457 -11.50 -18.55 -34.99
C GLU A 457 -11.68 -19.53 -36.17
N ASP A 458 -12.18 -20.74 -35.93
CA ASP A 458 -12.45 -21.76 -36.95
C ASP A 458 -13.87 -21.73 -37.54
N GLY A 459 -14.74 -20.84 -37.04
CA GLY A 459 -16.12 -20.69 -37.52
C GLY A 459 -17.13 -21.68 -36.94
N SER A 460 -16.74 -22.54 -35.99
CA SER A 460 -17.68 -23.37 -35.22
C SER A 460 -18.36 -22.57 -34.11
N ARG A 461 -19.53 -23.06 -33.65
CA ARG A 461 -20.30 -22.45 -32.56
C ARG A 461 -20.55 -23.48 -31.47
N ASP A 462 -20.10 -23.18 -30.25
CA ASP A 462 -20.55 -23.91 -29.07
C ASP A 462 -21.91 -23.36 -28.63
N LEU A 463 -22.90 -24.25 -28.49
CA LEU A 463 -24.29 -23.88 -28.24
C LEU A 463 -24.81 -24.57 -26.99
N LEU A 464 -24.82 -23.86 -25.86
CA LEU A 464 -25.51 -24.33 -24.67
C LEU A 464 -27.02 -24.16 -24.87
N THR A 465 -27.74 -25.26 -25.06
CA THR A 465 -29.20 -25.25 -25.18
C THR A 465 -29.84 -25.76 -23.89
N ILE A 466 -30.67 -24.94 -23.25
CA ILE A 466 -31.48 -25.35 -22.10
C ILE A 466 -32.93 -25.51 -22.57
N THR A 467 -33.46 -26.73 -22.52
CA THR A 467 -34.85 -27.03 -22.92
C THR A 467 -35.70 -27.37 -21.70
N GLN A 468 -36.91 -26.82 -21.62
CA GLN A 468 -37.91 -27.20 -20.62
C GLN A 468 -38.97 -28.08 -21.31
N ASP A 469 -38.97 -29.38 -21.02
CA ASP A 469 -40.02 -30.29 -21.48
C ASP A 469 -41.16 -30.35 -20.46
N ALA A 470 -42.40 -30.23 -20.94
CA ALA A 470 -43.59 -30.44 -20.13
C ALA A 470 -43.92 -31.94 -20.07
N THR A 471 -43.85 -32.55 -18.88
CA THR A 471 -44.44 -33.88 -18.64
C THR A 471 -45.82 -33.74 -18.00
N GLU A 472 -46.70 -34.70 -18.30
CA GLU A 472 -48.14 -34.78 -17.98
C GLU A 472 -48.54 -34.79 -16.48
N SER A 473 -47.62 -34.53 -15.54
CA SER A 473 -47.89 -34.65 -14.10
C SER A 473 -48.13 -33.35 -13.33
N GLY A 474 -48.39 -32.23 -14.01
CA GLY A 474 -48.96 -31.02 -13.38
C GLY A 474 -48.09 -30.32 -12.32
N THR A 475 -46.80 -30.63 -12.25
CA THR A 475 -45.80 -29.91 -11.44
C THR A 475 -44.55 -29.68 -12.30
N PRO A 476 -44.06 -28.44 -12.47
CA PRO A 476 -42.91 -28.18 -13.33
C PRO A 476 -41.62 -28.62 -12.62
N GLU A 477 -41.08 -29.78 -12.99
CA GLU A 477 -39.69 -30.15 -12.66
C GLU A 477 -38.75 -29.59 -13.73
N THR A 478 -37.79 -28.74 -13.33
CA THR A 478 -36.72 -28.29 -14.22
C THR A 478 -35.69 -29.41 -14.40
N ARG A 479 -35.64 -30.04 -15.57
CA ARG A 479 -34.57 -30.98 -15.94
C ARG A 479 -33.62 -30.30 -16.93
N ALA A 480 -32.34 -30.16 -16.56
CA ALA A 480 -31.30 -29.78 -17.50
C ALA A 480 -30.74 -31.06 -18.16
N LEU A 481 -30.88 -31.19 -19.47
CA LEU A 481 -30.24 -32.24 -20.26
C LEU A 481 -29.02 -31.62 -20.96
N ILE A 482 -27.81 -31.93 -20.50
CA ILE A 482 -26.59 -31.53 -21.21
C ILE A 482 -26.33 -32.60 -22.28
N ARG A 483 -26.48 -32.25 -23.57
CA ARG A 483 -25.95 -33.05 -24.68
C ARG A 483 -24.71 -32.34 -25.21
N ALA A 484 -23.54 -32.92 -24.98
CA ALA A 484 -22.36 -32.61 -25.77
C ALA A 484 -22.38 -33.51 -27.02
N GLU A 485 -22.55 -32.93 -28.21
CA GLU A 485 -22.34 -33.64 -29.47
C GLU A 485 -20.85 -33.62 -29.85
N ALA A 486 -20.04 -34.21 -28.97
CA ALA A 486 -18.72 -34.75 -29.27
C ALA A 486 -18.39 -35.75 -28.15
N ASP A 487 -18.24 -37.02 -28.51
CA ASP A 487 -17.74 -38.10 -27.64
C ASP A 487 -18.58 -38.52 -26.42
N GLY A 488 -19.82 -38.97 -26.66
CA GLY A 488 -20.39 -40.19 -26.05
C GLY A 488 -20.34 -40.42 -24.52
N LEU A 489 -20.16 -39.40 -23.68
CA LEU A 489 -20.05 -39.58 -22.22
C LEU A 489 -21.32 -39.13 -21.48
N ASN A 490 -22.09 -40.08 -20.95
CA ASN A 490 -23.22 -39.80 -20.06
C ASN A 490 -22.76 -39.85 -18.59
N LEU A 491 -22.60 -38.69 -17.95
CA LEU A 491 -22.37 -38.59 -16.49
C LEU A 491 -23.69 -38.38 -15.74
N ARG A 492 -24.00 -39.27 -14.80
CA ARG A 492 -25.11 -39.11 -13.84
C ARG A 492 -24.55 -38.63 -12.50
N ALA A 493 -24.83 -37.38 -12.11
CA ALA A 493 -24.49 -36.84 -10.78
C ALA A 493 -25.73 -36.76 -9.87
N SER A 494 -25.53 -36.91 -8.56
CA SER A 494 -26.60 -36.90 -7.56
C SER A 494 -27.01 -35.48 -7.12
N LEU A 495 -28.24 -35.34 -6.65
CA LEU A 495 -28.96 -34.08 -6.32
C LEU A 495 -28.17 -33.12 -5.40
N GLY A 496 -27.26 -33.61 -4.57
CA GLY A 496 -26.45 -32.80 -3.65
C GLY A 496 -25.35 -31.97 -4.32
N MET A 497 -24.77 -32.43 -5.43
CA MET A 497 -23.76 -31.66 -6.18
C MET A 497 -24.39 -30.55 -7.03
N LEU A 498 -25.65 -30.72 -7.45
CA LEU A 498 -26.37 -29.71 -8.23
C LEU A 498 -26.83 -28.54 -7.37
N GLN A 499 -27.20 -28.76 -6.11
CA GLN A 499 -27.57 -27.68 -5.18
C GLN A 499 -26.36 -26.78 -4.86
N ASP A 500 -25.18 -27.38 -4.65
CA ASP A 500 -23.92 -26.65 -4.46
C ASP A 500 -23.52 -25.87 -5.74
N LEU A 501 -23.77 -26.43 -6.93
CA LEU A 501 -23.53 -25.73 -8.20
C LEU A 501 -24.54 -24.58 -8.43
N PHE A 502 -25.80 -24.75 -8.03
CA PHE A 502 -26.84 -23.72 -8.14
C PHE A 502 -26.61 -22.57 -7.15
N ASP A 503 -26.17 -22.87 -5.93
CA ASP A 503 -25.83 -21.84 -4.94
C ASP A 503 -24.56 -21.07 -5.36
N ARG A 504 -23.61 -21.73 -6.04
CA ARG A 504 -22.44 -21.08 -6.67
C ARG A 504 -22.80 -20.23 -7.89
N ALA A 505 -23.71 -20.69 -8.75
CA ALA A 505 -24.14 -19.93 -9.93
C ALA A 505 -25.03 -18.72 -9.58
N ARG A 506 -25.86 -18.85 -8.53
CA ARG A 506 -26.66 -17.75 -8.00
C ARG A 506 -25.81 -16.66 -7.34
N LEU A 507 -24.64 -17.02 -6.81
CA LEU A 507 -23.65 -16.09 -6.26
C LEU A 507 -22.81 -15.41 -7.37
N ALA A 508 -22.47 -16.14 -8.45
CA ALA A 508 -21.76 -15.58 -9.60
C ALA A 508 -22.63 -14.58 -10.40
N GLY A 509 -23.94 -14.84 -10.56
CA GLY A 509 -24.84 -13.98 -11.30
C GLY A 509 -25.20 -12.65 -10.62
N LEU A 510 -25.00 -12.54 -9.31
CA LEU A 510 -25.22 -11.29 -8.54
C LEU A 510 -23.96 -10.40 -8.48
N LEU A 511 -22.82 -10.87 -9.01
CA LEU A 511 -21.51 -10.23 -8.92
C LEU A 511 -20.78 -10.11 -10.27
N ASN A 512 -21.49 -9.92 -11.39
CA ASN A 512 -20.84 -9.65 -12.68
C ASN A 512 -20.12 -8.29 -12.70
N GLY A 513 -18.91 -8.28 -12.14
CA GLY A 513 -17.71 -7.69 -12.69
C GLY A 513 -16.62 -8.77 -12.64
N ASP A 514 -16.12 -9.18 -13.80
CA ASP A 514 -15.24 -10.32 -14.02
C ASP A 514 -14.10 -10.50 -12.99
N SER A 515 -14.10 -11.63 -12.29
CA SER A 515 -12.88 -12.26 -11.79
C SER A 515 -13.14 -13.72 -11.45
N GLY A 516 -12.76 -14.64 -12.35
CA GLY A 516 -12.54 -16.03 -12.00
C GLY A 516 -11.33 -16.14 -11.08
N SER A 517 -11.55 -16.32 -9.78
CA SER A 517 -10.53 -16.86 -8.88
C SER A 517 -11.21 -17.61 -7.74
N GLU A 518 -11.03 -18.92 -7.70
CA GLU A 518 -11.39 -19.77 -6.58
C GLU A 518 -10.39 -19.52 -5.44
N TYR A 519 -10.79 -18.76 -4.42
CA TYR A 519 -10.21 -18.84 -3.08
C TYR A 519 -11.31 -18.62 -2.04
N SER A 520 -11.81 -19.71 -1.47
CA SER A 520 -12.76 -19.73 -0.37
C SER A 520 -12.03 -19.50 0.96
N ALA A 521 -11.82 -18.24 1.33
CA ALA A 521 -11.67 -17.89 2.74
C ALA A 521 -13.07 -17.93 3.38
N GLY A 522 -13.25 -18.77 4.41
CA GLY A 522 -14.54 -19.06 5.04
C GLY A 522 -15.37 -17.81 5.35
N LEU A 523 -16.52 -17.70 4.68
CA LEU A 523 -17.58 -16.77 5.02
C LEU A 523 -18.34 -17.31 6.23
N ASP A 524 -17.79 -17.13 7.43
CA ASP A 524 -18.61 -17.23 8.64
C ASP A 524 -19.46 -15.97 8.73
N TYR A 525 -20.74 -16.08 8.34
CA TYR A 525 -21.74 -15.06 8.62
C TYR A 525 -21.81 -14.87 10.13
N LEU A 526 -21.70 -13.61 10.60
CA LEU A 526 -22.01 -13.29 11.99
C LEU A 526 -23.48 -13.65 12.26
N PRO A 527 -23.80 -14.31 13.39
CA PRO A 527 -25.17 -14.62 13.75
C PRO A 527 -25.98 -13.33 13.90
N ALA A 528 -27.26 -13.37 13.54
CA ALA A 528 -28.21 -12.25 13.59
C ALA A 528 -28.39 -11.61 15.00
N ALA A 529 -27.69 -12.11 16.02
CA ALA A 529 -27.72 -11.67 17.40
C ALA A 529 -26.50 -10.81 17.82
N ALA A 530 -25.58 -10.45 16.91
CA ALA A 530 -24.43 -9.63 17.26
C ALA A 530 -24.85 -8.20 17.67
N THR A 531 -24.59 -7.83 18.92
CA THR A 531 -24.79 -6.48 19.44
C THR A 531 -23.83 -5.50 18.77
N MET A 532 -24.35 -4.36 18.29
CA MET A 532 -23.53 -3.29 17.70
C MET A 532 -23.07 -2.34 18.81
N LEU A 533 -21.75 -2.19 18.99
CA LEU A 533 -21.16 -1.26 19.94
C LEU A 533 -20.79 0.06 19.24
N ASP A 534 -21.00 1.18 19.92
CA ASP A 534 -20.56 2.48 19.43
C ASP A 534 -19.05 2.63 19.69
N ARG A 535 -18.25 2.70 18.62
CA ARG A 535 -16.82 2.99 18.68
C ARG A 535 -16.55 4.39 18.11
N ARG A 536 -15.82 5.21 18.86
CA ARG A 536 -15.36 6.52 18.39
C ARG A 536 -13.98 6.38 17.74
N VAL A 537 -13.87 6.70 16.45
CA VAL A 537 -12.60 6.82 15.73
C VAL A 537 -12.57 8.20 15.08
N ALA A 538 -11.49 8.97 15.32
CA ALA A 538 -11.30 10.30 14.74
C ALA A 538 -12.50 11.28 14.93
N GLY A 539 -13.19 11.21 16.06
CA GLY A 539 -14.30 12.13 16.40
C GLY A 539 -15.67 11.73 15.85
N VAL A 540 -15.78 10.68 15.04
CA VAL A 540 -17.03 10.14 14.52
C VAL A 540 -17.43 8.89 15.32
N THR A 541 -18.68 8.80 15.74
CA THR A 541 -19.24 7.61 16.37
C THR A 541 -19.69 6.63 15.29
N GLN A 542 -19.07 5.46 15.20
CA GLN A 542 -19.42 4.39 14.27
C GLN A 542 -19.96 3.17 15.03
N LYS A 543 -20.89 2.42 14.41
CA LYS A 543 -21.44 1.19 14.96
C LYS A 543 -20.58 0.01 14.49
N VAL A 544 -19.98 -0.75 15.41
CA VAL A 544 -19.11 -1.91 15.12
C VAL A 544 -19.75 -3.16 15.72
N GLY A 545 -19.84 -4.25 14.96
CA GLY A 545 -20.33 -5.53 15.48
C GLY A 545 -19.34 -6.13 16.49
N ASP A 546 -19.85 -6.66 17.60
CA ASP A 546 -19.07 -7.23 18.72
C ASP A 546 -18.46 -8.62 18.42
N ALA A 547 -17.83 -8.75 17.26
CA ALA A 547 -17.04 -9.92 16.91
C ALA A 547 -15.59 -9.64 17.31
N GLY A 548 -15.06 -10.39 18.27
CA GLY A 548 -13.76 -10.14 18.92
C GLY A 548 -12.57 -9.90 17.98
N ILE A 549 -11.42 -9.57 18.60
CA ILE A 549 -10.14 -9.05 18.08
C ILE A 549 -9.50 -9.77 16.84
N GLY A 550 -10.18 -10.69 16.15
CA GLY A 550 -9.74 -11.30 14.89
C GLY A 550 -10.73 -11.22 13.72
N ALA A 551 -11.88 -10.56 13.84
CA ALA A 551 -12.82 -10.38 12.73
C ALA A 551 -12.64 -8.99 12.12
N ALA A 552 -12.35 -8.92 10.81
CA ALA A 552 -12.28 -7.66 10.09
C ALA A 552 -13.58 -6.87 10.29
N ALA A 553 -13.48 -5.75 11.00
CA ALA A 553 -14.64 -4.94 11.31
C ALA A 553 -15.22 -4.40 9.99
N ARG A 554 -16.54 -4.51 9.80
CA ARG A 554 -17.23 -3.94 8.65
C ARG A 554 -18.04 -2.74 9.12
N TYR A 555 -18.06 -1.66 8.35
CA TYR A 555 -18.99 -0.55 8.57
C TYR A 555 -19.90 -0.38 7.36
N THR A 556 -21.10 0.12 7.60
CA THR A 556 -22.00 0.57 6.54
C THR A 556 -21.80 2.07 6.33
N ASP A 557 -21.46 2.47 5.11
CA ASP A 557 -21.42 3.88 4.74
C ASP A 557 -22.81 4.35 4.27
N THR A 558 -23.33 5.40 4.92
CA THR A 558 -24.55 6.08 4.51
C THR A 558 -24.44 6.79 3.16
N ALA A 559 -23.22 7.13 2.70
CA ALA A 559 -22.99 7.75 1.41
C ALA A 559 -23.00 6.76 0.21
N HIS A 560 -22.89 5.46 0.47
CA HIS A 560 -22.80 4.41 -0.55
C HIS A 560 -23.93 3.37 -0.46
N ASN A 561 -25.18 3.83 -0.30
CA ASN A 561 -26.39 2.98 -0.29
C ASN A 561 -26.35 1.77 0.68
N GLY A 562 -25.60 1.85 1.78
CA GLY A 562 -25.51 0.78 2.76
C GLY A 562 -24.60 -0.40 2.36
N ALA A 563 -23.68 -0.21 1.41
CA ALA A 563 -22.63 -1.19 1.13
C ALA A 563 -21.70 -1.37 2.35
N TRP A 564 -21.30 -2.61 2.61
CA TRP A 564 -20.34 -2.94 3.66
C TRP A 564 -18.91 -2.64 3.20
N SER A 565 -18.20 -1.82 3.96
CA SER A 565 -16.78 -1.52 3.74
C SER A 565 -15.92 -2.17 4.81
N TRP A 566 -14.73 -2.66 4.41
CA TRP A 566 -13.74 -3.20 5.34
C TRP A 566 -13.09 -2.09 6.17
N LEU A 567 -12.96 -2.28 7.48
CA LEU A 567 -12.01 -1.52 8.29
C LEU A 567 -10.64 -2.14 8.09
N TYR A 568 -9.79 -1.45 7.33
CA TYR A 568 -8.40 -1.80 7.21
C TYR A 568 -7.71 -1.59 8.56
N GLU A 569 -6.92 -2.57 9.01
CA GLU A 569 -6.12 -2.43 10.23
C GLU A 569 -5.01 -1.37 10.05
N ARG A 570 -4.55 -1.17 8.80
CA ARG A 570 -3.47 -0.26 8.44
C ARG A 570 -3.70 0.36 7.07
N CYS A 571 -3.23 1.60 6.90
CA CYS A 571 -3.13 2.27 5.61
C CYS A 571 -1.70 2.71 5.38
N SER A 572 -1.09 2.32 4.26
CA SER A 572 0.32 2.55 3.99
C SER A 572 0.47 3.29 2.67
N ILE A 573 1.31 4.33 2.64
CA ILE A 573 1.77 4.91 1.38
C ILE A 573 2.97 4.10 0.90
N VAL A 574 2.98 3.67 -0.36
CA VAL A 574 4.17 3.05 -0.97
C VAL A 574 4.59 3.81 -2.22
N ILE A 575 5.85 4.22 -2.28
CA ILE A 575 6.44 4.92 -3.42
C ILE A 575 7.66 4.13 -3.93
N ALA A 576 7.66 3.81 -5.23
CA ALA A 576 8.84 3.32 -5.92
C ALA A 576 9.73 4.49 -6.35
N LEU A 577 11.02 4.43 -6.00
CA LEU A 577 12.06 5.43 -6.25
C LEU A 577 13.25 4.79 -6.98
N GLY A 578 14.07 5.64 -7.59
CA GLY A 578 15.35 5.22 -8.18
C GLY A 578 15.31 5.21 -9.71
N GLN A 579 15.90 4.19 -10.32
CA GLN A 579 15.96 4.04 -11.77
C GLN A 579 14.77 3.25 -12.30
N SER A 580 14.23 3.71 -13.43
CA SER A 580 13.17 3.00 -14.16
C SER A 580 13.64 2.50 -15.53
N ASN A 581 12.78 1.73 -16.19
CA ASN A 581 12.93 1.34 -17.59
C ASN A 581 12.41 2.43 -18.56
N GLY A 582 12.15 3.67 -18.11
CA GLY A 582 11.34 4.64 -18.86
C GLY A 582 11.94 4.99 -20.22
N LEU A 583 13.27 5.14 -20.25
CA LEU A 583 14.01 5.43 -21.47
C LEU A 583 14.21 4.22 -22.41
N GLN A 584 13.66 3.05 -22.10
CA GLN A 584 13.87 1.82 -22.88
C GLN A 584 12.66 1.43 -23.74
N PRO A 585 12.89 0.72 -24.85
CA PRO A 585 11.80 0.11 -25.60
C PRO A 585 11.05 -0.87 -24.70
N ILE A 586 9.73 -0.84 -24.78
CA ILE A 586 8.78 -1.74 -24.11
C ILE A 586 9.37 -3.16 -23.99
N MET A 587 9.55 -3.72 -22.79
CA MET A 587 10.03 -5.10 -22.69
C MET A 587 9.01 -6.08 -23.30
N LEU A 588 9.47 -7.09 -24.04
CA LEU A 588 8.69 -8.22 -24.53
C LEU A 588 8.43 -9.20 -23.38
N GLY A 589 7.21 -9.72 -23.35
CA GLY A 589 6.71 -10.64 -22.33
C GLY A 589 5.27 -10.27 -21.96
N PRO A 590 4.41 -11.26 -21.63
CA PRO A 590 3.06 -10.96 -21.18
C PRO A 590 3.12 -10.19 -19.85
N LEU A 591 2.18 -9.27 -19.64
CA LEU A 591 1.85 -8.83 -18.29
C LEU A 591 1.26 -10.04 -17.56
N GLU A 592 1.81 -10.41 -16.41
CA GLU A 592 1.42 -11.66 -15.72
C GLU A 592 -0.04 -11.69 -15.25
N TYR A 593 -0.69 -10.53 -15.12
CA TYR A 593 -2.11 -10.45 -14.78
C TYR A 593 -2.74 -9.16 -15.30
N ASN A 594 -3.99 -9.27 -15.73
CA ASN A 594 -4.77 -8.15 -16.25
C ASN A 594 -5.54 -7.41 -15.15
N THR A 595 -5.66 -7.96 -13.94
CA THR A 595 -6.37 -7.37 -12.79
C THR A 595 -5.54 -7.48 -11.51
N ALA A 596 -5.31 -6.36 -10.81
CA ALA A 596 -4.65 -6.36 -9.50
C ALA A 596 -5.30 -7.43 -8.61
N LYS A 597 -4.50 -8.30 -7.97
CA LYS A 597 -5.04 -9.40 -7.15
C LYS A 597 -5.85 -8.90 -5.93
N THR A 598 -5.68 -7.63 -5.56
CA THR A 598 -6.44 -6.96 -4.48
C THR A 598 -6.88 -5.54 -4.87
N PRO A 599 -7.71 -5.36 -5.91
CA PRO A 599 -7.95 -4.05 -6.51
C PRO A 599 -8.70 -3.09 -5.56
N ALA A 600 -9.50 -3.63 -4.64
CA ALA A 600 -10.18 -2.87 -3.59
C ALA A 600 -9.27 -2.44 -2.42
N HIS A 601 -8.02 -2.90 -2.39
CA HIS A 601 -7.06 -2.65 -1.31
C HIS A 601 -5.84 -1.85 -1.79
N VAL A 602 -5.75 -1.55 -3.07
CA VAL A 602 -4.66 -0.77 -3.67
C VAL A 602 -5.26 0.39 -4.44
N LEU A 603 -5.04 1.60 -3.93
CA LEU A 603 -5.42 2.84 -4.58
C LEU A 603 -4.19 3.49 -5.21
N MET A 604 -4.36 4.04 -6.40
CA MET A 604 -3.33 4.74 -7.14
C MET A 604 -3.81 6.15 -7.49
N PRO A 605 -2.90 7.12 -7.62
CA PRO A 605 -3.22 8.41 -8.23
C PRO A 605 -3.85 8.25 -9.63
N ASN A 606 -4.85 9.06 -9.93
CA ASN A 606 -5.47 9.11 -11.25
C ASN A 606 -4.60 9.79 -12.33
N ASP A 607 -3.43 10.30 -11.96
CA ASP A 607 -2.43 10.85 -12.89
C ASP A 607 -1.71 9.78 -13.74
N GLN A 608 -1.98 8.49 -13.45
CA GLN A 608 -1.37 7.34 -14.11
C GLN A 608 -2.09 6.89 -15.39
N SER A 609 -3.16 7.57 -15.84
CA SER A 609 -4.04 7.12 -16.92
C SER A 609 -3.49 7.31 -18.35
N GLY A 610 -2.25 6.88 -18.65
CA GLY A 610 -1.70 6.91 -20.01
C GLY A 610 -0.31 6.29 -20.17
N THR A 611 0.07 6.01 -21.43
CA THR A 611 1.38 5.44 -21.82
C THR A 611 2.60 6.30 -21.46
N ALA A 612 2.37 7.56 -21.06
CA ALA A 612 3.36 8.52 -20.57
C ALA A 612 3.21 8.86 -19.06
N GLY A 613 2.32 8.17 -18.34
CA GLY A 613 2.01 8.44 -16.94
C GLY A 613 3.03 7.84 -15.97
N GLN A 614 3.10 8.41 -14.75
CA GLN A 614 3.98 8.00 -13.65
C GLN A 614 3.59 6.63 -13.02
N GLY A 615 3.17 5.65 -13.81
CA GLY A 615 2.36 4.52 -13.32
C GLY A 615 2.68 3.13 -13.84
N GLY A 616 3.73 2.91 -14.64
CA GLY A 616 4.07 1.56 -15.13
C GLY A 616 5.29 0.92 -14.47
N LEU A 617 5.51 -0.39 -14.72
CA LEU A 617 6.79 -1.09 -14.58
C LEU A 617 7.86 -0.47 -15.51
N ARG A 618 7.40 0.29 -16.51
CA ARG A 618 8.22 1.19 -17.32
C ARG A 618 8.82 2.31 -16.48
N GLY A 619 8.16 2.74 -15.41
CA GLY A 619 8.46 3.96 -14.66
C GLY A 619 8.44 5.21 -15.53
N TRP A 620 9.05 6.30 -15.02
CA TRP A 620 8.84 7.65 -15.52
C TRP A 620 10.08 8.22 -16.23
N ASP A 621 9.88 9.07 -17.24
CA ASP A 621 10.93 9.67 -18.08
C ASP A 621 11.49 11.00 -17.53
N GLY A 622 11.14 11.39 -16.30
CA GLY A 622 11.61 12.64 -15.69
C GLY A 622 10.82 13.90 -16.10
N LEU A 623 9.72 13.76 -16.86
CA LEU A 623 8.87 14.85 -17.36
C LEU A 623 7.70 15.18 -16.44
N VAL A 624 7.49 16.45 -16.07
CA VAL A 624 6.35 16.85 -15.21
C VAL A 624 5.02 16.23 -15.71
N PRO A 625 4.23 15.56 -14.83
CA PRO A 625 2.97 14.94 -15.24
C PRO A 625 2.06 15.90 -15.99
N THR A 626 1.54 15.46 -17.13
CA THR A 626 0.59 16.25 -17.93
C THR A 626 -0.85 16.15 -17.40
N VAL A 627 -1.13 15.14 -16.60
CA VAL A 627 -2.40 14.94 -15.89
C VAL A 627 -2.20 15.31 -14.42
N SER A 628 -3.11 16.11 -13.88
CA SER A 628 -3.08 16.47 -12.46
C SER A 628 -3.59 15.31 -11.60
N PHE A 629 -2.86 14.98 -10.53
CA PHE A 629 -3.36 14.07 -9.48
C PHE A 629 -4.47 14.78 -8.70
N THR A 630 -5.71 14.36 -8.95
CA THR A 630 -6.92 14.95 -8.37
C THR A 630 -7.77 13.94 -7.60
N ALA A 631 -7.52 12.65 -7.79
CA ALA A 631 -8.23 11.58 -7.09
C ALA A 631 -7.36 10.34 -6.91
N LEU A 632 -7.67 9.55 -5.88
CA LEU A 632 -7.21 8.18 -5.74
C LEU A 632 -8.25 7.26 -6.38
N VAL A 633 -7.80 6.38 -7.27
CA VAL A 633 -8.64 5.40 -7.96
C VAL A 633 -8.15 3.99 -7.62
N PRO A 634 -9.03 2.98 -7.56
CA PRO A 634 -8.61 1.59 -7.49
C PRO A 634 -7.60 1.27 -8.60
N ALA A 635 -6.65 0.40 -8.32
CA ALA A 635 -5.74 -0.09 -9.35
C ALA A 635 -6.54 -0.80 -10.45
N VAL A 636 -6.78 -0.11 -11.57
CA VAL A 636 -7.55 -0.63 -12.72
C VAL A 636 -6.68 -0.96 -13.92
N SER A 637 -7.12 -1.99 -14.62
CA SER A 637 -6.51 -2.86 -15.63
C SER A 637 -6.08 -2.24 -16.97
N ASN A 638 -5.73 -0.95 -17.05
CA ASN A 638 -5.38 -0.33 -18.34
C ASN A 638 -3.96 -0.66 -18.87
N GLY A 639 -3.45 -1.87 -18.59
CA GLY A 639 -2.34 -2.47 -19.33
C GLY A 639 -0.93 -2.00 -18.93
N ALA A 640 -0.75 -1.39 -17.77
CA ALA A 640 0.57 -1.15 -17.21
C ALA A 640 0.55 -1.37 -15.69
N GLN A 641 1.00 -2.54 -15.25
CA GLN A 641 1.26 -2.80 -13.83
C GLN A 641 2.32 -1.82 -13.34
N SER A 642 2.26 -1.34 -12.10
CA SER A 642 3.30 -0.48 -11.51
C SER A 642 4.14 -1.25 -10.51
N SER A 643 5.41 -0.87 -10.30
CA SER A 643 6.26 -1.53 -9.28
C SER A 643 5.65 -1.43 -7.88
N ALA A 644 5.02 -0.30 -7.56
CA ALA A 644 4.36 -0.07 -6.27
C ALA A 644 3.07 -0.88 -6.12
N GLU A 645 2.32 -1.06 -7.22
CA GLU A 645 1.10 -1.86 -7.26
C GLU A 645 1.39 -3.36 -7.17
N ALA A 646 2.40 -3.86 -7.88
CA ALA A 646 2.86 -5.24 -7.74
C ALA A 646 3.31 -5.56 -6.30
N PHE A 647 4.07 -4.66 -5.67
CA PHE A 647 4.43 -4.79 -4.26
C PHE A 647 3.20 -4.81 -3.34
N ALA A 648 2.29 -3.84 -3.49
CA ALA A 648 1.10 -3.72 -2.64
C ALA A 648 0.21 -4.96 -2.75
N SER A 649 -0.01 -5.45 -3.98
CA SER A 649 -0.77 -6.68 -4.24
C SER A 649 -0.09 -7.91 -3.63
N ALA A 650 1.22 -8.05 -3.77
CA ALA A 650 1.97 -9.15 -3.18
C ALA A 650 1.95 -9.10 -1.65
N ALA A 651 2.11 -7.91 -1.05
CA ALA A 651 2.09 -7.73 0.40
C ALA A 651 0.74 -8.14 1.01
N ASN A 652 -0.37 -7.73 0.39
CA ASN A 652 -1.70 -8.16 0.82
C ASN A 652 -1.92 -9.66 0.66
N ALA A 653 -1.43 -10.26 -0.42
CA ALA A 653 -1.55 -11.70 -0.64
C ALA A 653 -0.72 -12.54 0.35
N LEU A 654 0.45 -12.04 0.77
CA LEU A 654 1.34 -12.69 1.75
C LEU A 654 0.87 -12.52 3.21
N ASP A 655 0.02 -11.53 3.48
CA ASP A 655 -0.54 -11.25 4.80
C ASP A 655 -2.06 -11.04 4.80
N PRO A 656 -2.86 -12.05 4.40
CA PRO A 656 -4.31 -11.91 4.20
C PRO A 656 -5.08 -11.61 5.49
N ARG A 657 -4.50 -11.92 6.67
CA ARG A 657 -5.09 -11.64 7.98
C ARG A 657 -4.96 -10.18 8.43
N GLY A 658 -4.07 -9.41 7.79
CA GLY A 658 -3.82 -8.01 8.09
C GLY A 658 -4.10 -7.10 6.91
N ALA A 659 -5.13 -7.40 6.09
CA ALA A 659 -5.42 -6.70 4.83
C ALA A 659 -5.28 -5.17 4.96
N GLN A 660 -4.31 -4.60 4.26
CA GLN A 660 -3.95 -3.18 4.35
C GLN A 660 -4.50 -2.42 3.16
N LEU A 661 -4.86 -1.16 3.38
CA LEU A 661 -5.05 -0.22 2.28
C LEU A 661 -3.69 0.32 1.86
N TRP A 662 -3.36 0.17 0.58
CA TRP A 662 -2.15 0.74 -0.01
C TRP A 662 -2.48 1.94 -0.87
N LEU A 663 -1.73 3.03 -0.68
CA LEU A 663 -1.70 4.17 -1.59
C LEU A 663 -0.39 4.06 -2.40
N ALA A 664 -0.49 3.54 -3.62
CA ALA A 664 0.67 3.15 -4.42
C ALA A 664 1.02 4.22 -5.47
N GLY A 665 2.30 4.61 -5.52
CA GLY A 665 2.84 5.59 -6.48
C GLY A 665 4.25 5.26 -6.95
N ASN A 666 4.69 5.92 -8.02
CA ASN A 666 6.03 5.73 -8.59
C ASN A 666 6.64 7.08 -9.00
N GLU A 667 7.90 7.30 -8.62
CA GLU A 667 8.72 8.47 -8.96
C GLU A 667 10.13 8.06 -9.44
N SER A 668 10.26 6.84 -9.97
CA SER A 668 11.52 6.33 -10.53
C SER A 668 11.82 6.93 -11.90
N VAL A 669 13.06 7.36 -12.14
CA VAL A 669 13.49 8.04 -13.38
C VAL A 669 14.47 7.19 -14.17
N GLY A 670 14.18 6.94 -15.45
CA GLY A 670 15.04 6.15 -16.32
C GLY A 670 16.40 6.84 -16.55
N GLY A 671 17.49 6.11 -16.42
CA GLY A 671 18.85 6.62 -16.68
C GLY A 671 19.35 7.71 -15.72
N ALA A 672 18.56 8.14 -14.73
CA ALA A 672 18.97 9.16 -13.78
C ALA A 672 20.07 8.65 -12.84
N GLY A 673 21.05 9.50 -12.56
CA GLY A 673 22.01 9.25 -11.49
C GLY A 673 21.49 9.73 -10.14
N LEU A 674 22.24 9.48 -9.07
CA LEU A 674 21.92 10.07 -7.77
C LEU A 674 22.01 11.61 -7.86
N ARG A 675 23.13 12.08 -8.43
CA ARG A 675 23.34 13.47 -8.89
C ARG A 675 23.32 13.55 -10.41
N GLY A 676 23.05 14.74 -10.95
CA GLY A 676 22.98 14.99 -12.39
C GLY A 676 23.22 16.46 -12.76
N THR A 677 23.31 16.76 -14.04
CA THR A 677 23.54 18.15 -14.50
C THR A 677 22.25 18.97 -14.53
N THR A 678 21.10 18.32 -14.65
CA THR A 678 19.77 18.94 -14.63
C THR A 678 18.84 18.20 -13.67
N ALA A 679 17.81 18.88 -13.16
CA ALA A 679 16.87 18.30 -12.19
C ALA A 679 16.07 17.10 -12.73
N SER A 680 16.02 16.89 -14.04
CA SER A 680 15.38 15.75 -14.70
C SER A 680 16.30 14.54 -14.90
N THR A 681 17.61 14.69 -14.69
CA THR A 681 18.62 13.63 -14.91
C THR A 681 19.16 13.05 -13.61
N CYS A 682 18.54 13.42 -12.48
CA CYS A 682 18.94 12.95 -11.16
C CYS A 682 17.73 12.65 -10.28
N ILE A 683 17.92 11.81 -9.26
CA ILE A 683 16.88 11.53 -8.26
C ILE A 683 17.02 12.35 -6.98
N TRP A 684 18.22 12.84 -6.63
CA TRP A 684 18.45 13.64 -5.43
C TRP A 684 18.52 15.13 -5.71
N LYS A 685 19.58 15.56 -6.41
CA LYS A 685 19.88 16.97 -6.72
C LYS A 685 20.91 17.10 -7.83
N THR A 686 20.99 18.28 -8.42
CA THR A 686 22.00 18.59 -9.43
C THR A 686 23.38 18.78 -8.82
N THR A 687 24.41 18.79 -9.67
CA THR A 687 25.78 19.19 -9.29
C THR A 687 25.87 20.63 -8.77
N THR A 688 24.86 21.46 -9.03
CA THR A 688 24.68 22.82 -8.50
C THR A 688 23.72 22.87 -7.31
N GLU A 689 23.44 21.73 -6.68
CA GLU A 689 22.61 21.60 -5.48
C GLU A 689 21.12 21.95 -5.68
N VAL A 690 20.63 21.99 -6.92
CA VAL A 690 19.20 22.16 -7.22
C VAL A 690 18.47 20.84 -7.00
N ARG A 691 17.36 20.87 -6.24
CA ARG A 691 16.55 19.68 -5.96
C ARG A 691 16.05 18.99 -7.24
N ALA A 692 16.14 17.67 -7.28
CA ALA A 692 15.62 16.86 -8.39
C ALA A 692 14.08 16.95 -8.54
N ASN A 693 13.60 16.75 -9.77
CA ASN A 693 12.16 16.67 -10.05
C ASN A 693 11.53 15.47 -9.34
N ALA A 694 12.18 14.29 -9.36
CA ALA A 694 11.70 13.08 -8.71
C ALA A 694 11.49 13.25 -7.20
N ARG A 695 12.46 13.88 -6.50
CA ARG A 695 12.36 14.21 -5.08
C ARG A 695 11.22 15.18 -4.80
N THR A 696 11.08 16.23 -5.62
CA THR A 696 9.98 17.21 -5.48
C THR A 696 8.62 16.54 -5.68
N ASN A 697 8.49 15.69 -6.70
CA ASN A 697 7.25 14.97 -6.98
C ASN A 697 6.92 13.97 -5.89
N THR A 698 7.90 13.29 -5.30
CA THR A 698 7.69 12.39 -4.16
C THR A 698 6.99 13.11 -3.01
N ILE A 699 7.44 14.32 -2.65
CA ILE A 699 6.85 15.13 -1.58
C ILE A 699 5.41 15.53 -1.95
N ASN A 700 5.21 16.04 -3.17
CA ASN A 700 3.90 16.46 -3.65
C ASN A 700 2.91 15.29 -3.66
N LYS A 701 3.36 14.12 -4.12
CA LYS A 701 2.55 12.91 -4.22
C LYS A 701 2.17 12.37 -2.85
N VAL A 702 3.12 12.26 -1.91
CA VAL A 702 2.82 11.87 -0.53
C VAL A 702 1.83 12.85 0.11
N THR A 703 2.04 14.16 -0.07
CA THR A 703 1.12 15.19 0.44
C THR A 703 -0.30 15.01 -0.09
N GLN A 704 -0.45 14.80 -1.39
CA GLN A 704 -1.75 14.62 -2.03
C GLN A 704 -2.38 13.27 -1.68
N MET A 705 -1.61 12.19 -1.54
CA MET A 705 -2.08 10.90 -1.06
C MET A 705 -2.63 10.99 0.35
N ILE A 706 -1.95 11.70 1.27
CA ILE A 706 -2.47 11.94 2.62
C ILE A 706 -3.78 12.72 2.57
N ALA A 707 -3.85 13.78 1.76
CA ALA A 707 -5.03 14.64 1.65
C ALA A 707 -6.26 13.92 1.07
N LEU A 708 -6.05 13.00 0.12
CA LEU A 708 -7.10 12.27 -0.58
C LEU A 708 -7.39 10.89 0.05
N SER A 709 -6.58 10.45 1.02
CA SER A 709 -6.73 9.12 1.60
C SER A 709 -8.08 8.96 2.30
N PRO A 710 -8.82 7.85 2.08
CA PRO A 710 -10.08 7.60 2.77
C PRO A 710 -9.88 7.29 4.26
N VAL A 711 -8.67 6.92 4.68
CA VAL A 711 -8.28 6.69 6.07
C VAL A 711 -6.88 7.25 6.33
N PRO A 712 -6.56 7.78 7.52
CA PRO A 712 -5.23 8.30 7.80
C PRO A 712 -4.14 7.24 7.56
N PRO A 713 -3.12 7.51 6.72
CA PRO A 713 -1.99 6.62 6.57
C PRO A 713 -1.23 6.47 7.89
N SER A 714 -0.68 5.29 8.16
CA SER A 714 0.08 4.97 9.36
C SER A 714 1.59 4.91 9.12
N GLN A 715 2.04 4.88 7.87
CA GLN A 715 3.46 4.81 7.50
C GLN A 715 3.70 5.14 6.02
N ILE A 716 4.96 5.36 5.68
CA ILE A 716 5.46 5.53 4.31
C ILE A 716 6.51 4.45 4.03
N VAL A 717 6.33 3.70 2.94
CA VAL A 717 7.25 2.67 2.46
C VAL A 717 7.91 3.18 1.17
N LEU A 718 9.23 3.31 1.18
CA LEU A 718 10.01 3.77 0.04
C LEU A 718 10.83 2.61 -0.52
N MET A 719 10.50 2.17 -1.74
CA MET A 719 11.26 1.15 -2.43
C MET A 719 12.30 1.80 -3.32
N LEU A 720 13.58 1.48 -3.13
CA LEU A 720 14.68 2.05 -3.89
C LEU A 720 15.38 0.98 -4.74
N THR A 721 15.27 1.13 -6.05
CA THR A 721 16.03 0.36 -7.05
C THR A 721 16.98 1.31 -7.78
N HIS A 722 18.29 1.25 -7.53
CA HIS A 722 19.24 2.18 -8.14
C HIS A 722 20.68 1.66 -8.12
N GLY A 723 21.56 2.20 -8.96
CA GLY A 723 23.01 1.94 -8.94
C GLY A 723 23.61 1.68 -10.32
N GLU A 724 22.78 1.50 -11.34
CA GLU A 724 23.13 1.27 -12.73
C GLU A 724 23.81 2.49 -13.36
N THR A 725 23.27 3.70 -13.20
CA THR A 725 23.90 4.93 -13.76
C THR A 725 25.18 5.31 -13.03
N ASN A 726 25.25 5.06 -11.72
CA ASN A 726 26.41 5.36 -10.87
C ASN A 726 27.34 4.14 -10.71
N ARG A 727 27.26 3.15 -11.60
CA ARG A 727 28.05 1.90 -11.55
C ARG A 727 29.58 2.07 -11.60
N ARG A 728 30.05 3.29 -11.86
CA ARG A 728 31.47 3.64 -11.94
C ARG A 728 31.91 4.59 -10.83
N ASP A 729 30.97 5.11 -10.05
CA ASP A 729 31.30 6.05 -9.00
C ASP A 729 32.13 5.36 -7.93
N PRO A 730 33.05 6.08 -7.27
CA PRO A 730 33.72 5.56 -6.09
C PRO A 730 32.69 5.06 -5.07
N MET A 731 32.97 3.90 -4.47
CA MET A 731 32.07 3.23 -3.54
C MET A 731 31.67 4.17 -2.39
N GLU A 732 32.66 4.85 -1.80
CA GLU A 732 32.48 5.74 -0.67
C GLU A 732 31.63 6.97 -1.04
N GLU A 733 31.87 7.57 -2.21
CA GLU A 733 31.12 8.74 -2.69
C GLU A 733 29.65 8.40 -2.90
N TYR A 734 29.37 7.30 -3.62
CA TYR A 734 27.98 6.88 -3.84
C TYR A 734 27.28 6.48 -2.53
N ARG A 735 27.98 5.82 -1.59
CA ARG A 735 27.44 5.47 -0.27
C ARG A 735 27.05 6.73 0.51
N ASP A 736 27.96 7.68 0.62
CA ASP A 736 27.77 8.88 1.44
C ASP A 736 26.68 9.77 0.84
N ASP A 737 26.67 9.91 -0.48
CA ASP A 737 25.62 10.62 -1.20
C ASP A 737 24.25 9.92 -1.06
N LEU A 738 24.21 8.59 -1.10
CA LEU A 738 22.98 7.83 -0.92
C LEU A 738 22.40 7.99 0.50
N VAL A 739 23.24 7.91 1.54
CA VAL A 739 22.82 8.15 2.92
C VAL A 739 22.31 9.59 3.08
N ALA A 740 23.00 10.57 2.49
CA ALA A 740 22.57 11.96 2.52
C ALA A 740 21.23 12.15 1.79
N TYR A 741 21.04 11.51 0.63
CA TYR A 741 19.77 11.51 -0.09
C TYR A 741 18.62 10.93 0.75
N MET A 742 18.83 9.79 1.42
CA MET A 742 17.82 9.19 2.29
C MET A 742 17.45 10.12 3.44
N ASN A 743 18.43 10.73 4.10
CA ASN A 743 18.20 11.70 5.18
C ASN A 743 17.44 12.94 4.69
N ASP A 744 17.76 13.42 3.49
CA ASP A 744 17.12 14.55 2.85
C ASP A 744 15.63 14.27 2.52
N VAL A 745 15.32 13.06 2.04
CA VAL A 745 13.94 12.62 1.78
C VAL A 745 13.17 12.46 3.09
N GLU A 746 13.78 11.87 4.12
CA GLU A 746 13.18 11.76 5.46
C GLU A 746 12.89 13.13 6.06
N ALA A 747 13.82 14.08 5.92
CA ALA A 747 13.65 15.45 6.39
C ALA A 747 12.50 16.16 5.66
N ASP A 748 12.40 15.99 4.34
CA ASP A 748 11.32 16.56 3.54
C ASP A 748 9.95 15.97 3.87
N LEU A 749 9.89 14.71 4.30
CA LEU A 749 8.65 14.02 4.66
C LEU A 749 8.34 14.09 6.17
N ALA A 750 9.20 14.74 6.98
CA ALA A 750 9.03 14.83 8.42
C ALA A 750 7.73 15.54 8.85
N PHE A 751 7.20 16.45 8.01
CA PHE A 751 5.93 17.14 8.28
C PHE A 751 4.73 16.18 8.38
N THR A 752 4.84 14.97 7.81
CA THR A 752 3.78 13.97 7.86
C THR A 752 3.64 13.33 9.24
N GLY A 753 4.71 13.34 10.05
CA GLY A 753 4.78 12.60 11.32
C GLY A 753 4.73 11.07 11.17
N LEU A 754 4.77 10.54 9.95
CA LEU A 754 4.67 9.12 9.68
C LEU A 754 6.04 8.43 9.74
N PRO A 755 6.14 7.20 10.28
CA PRO A 755 7.35 6.41 10.17
C PRO A 755 7.65 6.07 8.71
N ILE A 756 8.92 6.16 8.33
CA ILE A 756 9.42 5.83 6.99
C ILE A 756 10.17 4.50 7.07
N LEU A 757 9.89 3.60 6.13
CA LEU A 757 10.61 2.34 5.91
C LEU A 757 11.23 2.34 4.52
N TRP A 758 12.55 2.16 4.45
CA TRP A 758 13.28 1.96 3.21
C TRP A 758 13.43 0.48 2.89
N LEU A 759 13.04 0.09 1.67
CA LEU A 759 13.26 -1.23 1.09
C LEU A 759 14.23 -1.04 -0.07
N VAL A 760 15.47 -1.52 0.07
CA VAL A 760 16.56 -1.28 -0.88
C VAL A 760 17.02 -2.60 -1.46
N ASP A 761 17.02 -2.74 -2.78
CA ASP A 761 17.62 -3.89 -3.46
C ASP A 761 19.08 -3.62 -3.87
N GLN A 762 19.86 -4.70 -3.99
CA GLN A 762 21.21 -4.63 -4.53
C GLN A 762 21.18 -4.88 -6.04
N VAL A 763 21.76 -3.95 -6.80
CA VAL A 763 21.85 -4.04 -8.26
C VAL A 763 22.57 -5.31 -8.72
N GLY A 764 22.09 -5.93 -9.80
CA GLY A 764 22.66 -7.16 -10.36
C GLY A 764 23.98 -6.92 -11.09
N GLY A 765 24.01 -5.97 -12.02
CA GLY A 765 25.09 -5.78 -12.99
C GLY A 765 24.52 -5.82 -14.41
N ASN A 766 25.38 -5.96 -15.42
CA ASN A 766 24.95 -6.23 -16.79
C ASN A 766 25.36 -7.64 -17.25
N ASN A 767 24.88 -8.05 -18.44
CA ASN A 767 25.13 -9.36 -19.03
C ASN A 767 26.08 -9.36 -20.25
N THR A 768 26.59 -8.20 -20.70
CA THR A 768 27.37 -8.09 -21.95
C THR A 768 28.88 -8.02 -21.77
N ALA A 769 29.59 -8.74 -22.64
CA ALA A 769 31.02 -8.61 -22.87
C ALA A 769 31.33 -7.57 -23.97
N GLY A 770 31.43 -6.28 -23.63
CA GLY A 770 31.78 -5.27 -24.64
C GLY A 770 32.07 -3.84 -24.13
N GLY A 771 33.22 -3.29 -24.55
CA GLY A 771 33.51 -1.86 -24.81
C GLY A 771 33.53 -0.84 -23.68
N ASN A 772 32.75 -1.01 -22.62
CA ASN A 772 32.64 -0.08 -21.48
C ASN A 772 31.92 -0.69 -20.26
N ASP A 773 31.65 -2.00 -20.31
CA ASP A 773 30.75 -2.69 -19.40
C ASP A 773 31.53 -3.44 -18.32
N ASN A 774 31.32 -3.05 -17.06
CA ASN A 774 31.99 -3.64 -15.89
C ASN A 774 31.40 -4.99 -15.47
N GLY A 775 30.54 -5.64 -16.28
CA GLY A 775 29.87 -6.88 -15.87
C GLY A 775 29.06 -6.66 -14.61
N SER A 776 29.46 -7.38 -13.57
CA SER A 776 28.92 -7.31 -12.22
C SER A 776 29.89 -6.67 -11.20
N ASP A 777 31.06 -6.21 -11.63
CA ASP A 777 32.09 -5.49 -10.83
C ASP A 777 31.72 -4.02 -10.63
N TRP A 778 30.62 -3.78 -9.90
CA TRP A 778 30.05 -2.44 -9.71
C TRP A 778 30.19 -1.99 -8.24
N PRO A 779 31.01 -0.97 -7.94
CA PRO A 779 31.19 -0.44 -6.59
C PRO A 779 29.87 -0.06 -5.88
N SER A 780 28.87 0.39 -6.65
CA SER A 780 27.55 0.77 -6.14
C SER A 780 26.82 -0.36 -5.40
N LYS A 781 27.08 -1.63 -5.72
CA LYS A 781 26.53 -2.80 -5.00
C LYS A 781 26.91 -2.81 -3.53
N ARG A 782 28.20 -2.59 -3.25
CA ARG A 782 28.72 -2.54 -1.88
C ARG A 782 28.24 -1.28 -1.17
N ALA A 783 28.21 -0.17 -1.88
CA ALA A 783 27.74 1.10 -1.33
C ALA A 783 26.27 1.06 -0.89
N LEU A 784 25.37 0.41 -1.66
CA LEU A 784 23.98 0.18 -1.26
C LEU A 784 23.89 -0.62 0.06
N PHE A 785 24.68 -1.69 0.18
CA PHE A 785 24.74 -2.51 1.38
C PHE A 785 25.24 -1.71 2.59
N GLU A 786 26.34 -0.98 2.45
CA GLU A 786 26.89 -0.15 3.52
C GLU A 786 25.93 1.00 3.91
N ALA A 787 25.26 1.63 2.95
CA ALA A 787 24.27 2.67 3.24
C ALA A 787 23.10 2.13 4.07
N CYS A 788 22.56 0.95 3.72
CA CYS A 788 21.54 0.29 4.52
C CYS A 788 22.02 -0.02 5.95
N ALA A 789 23.26 -0.49 6.10
CA ALA A 789 23.85 -0.77 7.40
C ALA A 789 24.01 0.51 8.26
N ILE A 790 24.46 1.62 7.65
CA ILE A 790 24.56 2.93 8.32
C ILE A 790 23.18 3.40 8.78
N LYS A 791 22.15 3.31 7.93
CA LYS A 791 20.79 3.71 8.27
C LYS A 791 20.20 2.84 9.39
N LYS A 792 20.41 1.52 9.34
CA LYS A 792 19.98 0.60 10.39
C LYS A 792 20.67 0.90 11.73
N ALA A 793 21.97 1.20 11.72
CA ALA A 793 22.73 1.56 12.92
C ALA A 793 22.28 2.91 13.53
N ALA A 794 21.76 3.83 12.71
CA ALA A 794 21.16 5.09 13.14
C ALA A 794 19.68 4.96 13.55
N GLU A 795 19.22 3.74 13.87
CA GLU A 795 17.83 3.43 14.23
C GLU A 795 16.78 3.84 13.18
N SER A 796 17.19 4.04 11.92
CA SER A 796 16.27 4.25 10.80
C SER A 796 15.79 2.89 10.28
N ASN A 797 14.51 2.80 9.89
CA ASN A 797 13.97 1.58 9.30
C ASN A 797 14.47 1.43 7.85
N CYS A 798 15.52 0.63 7.65
CA CYS A 798 16.07 0.34 6.32
C CYS A 798 16.39 -1.14 6.19
N ILE A 799 15.86 -1.78 5.14
CA ILE A 799 16.01 -3.22 4.88
C ILE A 799 16.71 -3.41 3.53
N MET A 800 17.84 -4.11 3.56
CA MET A 800 18.46 -4.66 2.35
C MET A 800 17.69 -5.91 1.92
N ILE A 801 16.96 -5.82 0.81
CA ILE A 801 16.11 -6.89 0.30
C ILE A 801 16.94 -8.08 -0.20
N GLY A 802 18.07 -7.78 -0.84
CA GLY A 802 18.97 -8.75 -1.45
C GLY A 802 19.29 -8.39 -2.91
N PRO A 803 20.13 -9.20 -3.59
CA PRO A 803 20.58 -8.88 -4.94
C PRO A 803 19.71 -9.43 -6.05
N ARG A 804 19.74 -8.72 -7.18
CA ARG A 804 18.98 -9.02 -8.40
C ARG A 804 19.70 -9.92 -9.41
N TYR A 805 20.88 -10.46 -9.10
CA TYR A 805 21.65 -11.21 -10.11
C TYR A 805 20.97 -12.49 -10.63
N HIS A 806 20.01 -13.01 -9.86
CA HIS A 806 19.21 -14.19 -10.18
C HIS A 806 17.96 -13.90 -11.00
N LEU A 807 17.73 -12.62 -11.32
CA LEU A 807 16.60 -12.16 -12.12
C LEU A 807 17.07 -11.95 -13.55
N LYS A 808 16.36 -12.56 -14.50
CA LYS A 808 16.73 -12.55 -15.91
C LYS A 808 16.55 -11.18 -16.57
N MET A 809 17.44 -10.84 -17.48
CA MET A 809 17.36 -9.62 -18.30
C MET A 809 16.26 -9.74 -19.36
N GLY A 810 15.52 -8.65 -19.56
CA GLY A 810 14.38 -8.58 -20.47
C GLY A 810 14.78 -8.41 -21.93
N THR A 811 13.90 -8.76 -22.86
CA THR A 811 14.10 -8.49 -24.29
C THR A 811 13.33 -7.22 -24.64
N ALA A 812 13.96 -6.24 -25.28
CA ALA A 812 13.30 -5.01 -25.69
C ALA A 812 12.32 -5.23 -26.86
N ALA A 813 11.32 -4.35 -27.00
CA ALA A 813 10.37 -4.35 -28.11
C ALA A 813 11.13 -4.19 -29.43
N GLY A 814 10.90 -5.14 -30.34
CA GLY A 814 11.74 -5.33 -31.53
C GLY A 814 12.66 -6.56 -31.43
N GLY A 815 12.68 -7.27 -30.30
CA GLY A 815 13.36 -8.56 -30.15
C GLY A 815 14.83 -8.46 -29.74
N ALA A 816 15.35 -7.25 -29.56
CA ALA A 816 16.73 -7.03 -29.15
C ALA A 816 16.89 -7.39 -27.65
N PRO A 817 17.83 -8.28 -27.28
CA PRO A 817 18.09 -8.59 -25.88
C PRO A 817 18.60 -7.34 -25.12
N ASP A 818 17.96 -6.96 -24.02
CA ASP A 818 18.46 -5.89 -23.13
C ASP A 818 19.54 -6.45 -22.21
N THR A 819 20.49 -5.62 -21.79
CA THR A 819 21.70 -6.04 -21.10
C THR A 819 21.79 -5.60 -19.65
N ILE A 820 20.84 -4.78 -19.20
CA ILE A 820 20.87 -4.13 -17.89
C ILE A 820 19.50 -4.12 -17.20
N HIS A 821 18.40 -4.18 -17.96
CA HIS A 821 17.05 -4.16 -17.41
C HIS A 821 16.45 -5.57 -17.34
N HIS A 822 15.78 -5.86 -16.22
CA HIS A 822 15.05 -7.12 -16.04
C HIS A 822 13.73 -7.13 -16.81
N GLY A 823 13.27 -8.33 -17.20
CA GLY A 823 11.96 -8.52 -17.83
C GLY A 823 10.81 -8.15 -16.90
N TYR A 824 9.59 -7.93 -17.43
CA TYR A 824 8.44 -7.56 -16.60
C TYR A 824 8.10 -8.62 -15.55
N HIS A 825 8.16 -9.89 -15.93
CA HIS A 825 8.03 -11.04 -15.03
C HIS A 825 9.00 -10.96 -13.84
N GLU A 826 10.27 -10.71 -14.15
CA GLU A 826 11.34 -10.66 -13.15
C GLU A 826 11.25 -9.42 -12.25
N GLN A 827 10.71 -8.31 -12.77
CA GLN A 827 10.38 -7.14 -11.95
C GLN A 827 9.27 -7.48 -10.95
N ILE A 828 8.28 -8.30 -11.31
CA ILE A 828 7.24 -8.74 -10.37
C ILE A 828 7.85 -9.61 -9.29
N ARG A 829 8.67 -10.59 -9.65
CA ARG A 829 9.43 -11.42 -8.68
C ARG A 829 10.25 -10.57 -7.71
N LEU A 830 10.90 -9.51 -8.21
CA LEU A 830 11.58 -8.53 -7.36
C LEU A 830 10.62 -7.85 -6.37
N ARG A 831 9.43 -7.43 -6.81
CA ARG A 831 8.44 -6.79 -5.92
C ARG A 831 7.82 -7.76 -4.92
N GLU A 832 7.73 -9.04 -5.26
CA GLU A 832 7.36 -10.09 -4.32
C GLU A 832 8.44 -10.32 -3.25
N MET A 833 9.73 -10.22 -3.60
CA MET A 833 10.82 -10.19 -2.60
C MET A 833 10.68 -8.98 -1.66
N HIS A 834 10.40 -7.79 -2.20
CA HIS A 834 10.17 -6.59 -1.38
C HIS A 834 8.98 -6.81 -0.43
N ALA A 835 7.88 -7.38 -0.93
CA ALA A 835 6.69 -7.67 -0.15
C ALA A 835 6.95 -8.70 0.97
N ALA A 836 7.71 -9.76 0.68
CA ALA A 836 8.10 -10.75 1.69
C ALA A 836 8.94 -10.13 2.81
N ALA A 837 9.89 -9.25 2.47
CA ALA A 837 10.69 -8.52 3.44
C ALA A 837 9.84 -7.56 4.30
N TYR A 838 8.90 -6.85 3.67
CA TYR A 838 7.96 -5.98 4.37
C TYR A 838 7.07 -6.77 5.35
N VAL A 839 6.51 -7.90 4.91
CA VAL A 839 5.67 -8.75 5.76
C VAL A 839 6.47 -9.35 6.92
N ALA A 840 7.74 -9.73 6.71
CA ALA A 840 8.62 -10.14 7.78
C ALA A 840 8.81 -9.02 8.82
N TRP A 841 9.09 -7.80 8.38
CA TRP A 841 9.22 -6.63 9.24
C TRP A 841 7.94 -6.33 10.04
N VAL A 842 6.78 -6.35 9.38
CA VAL A 842 5.48 -6.16 10.05
C VAL A 842 5.24 -7.20 11.15
N ARG A 843 5.73 -8.43 10.96
CA ARG A 843 5.62 -9.54 11.91
C ARG A 843 6.72 -9.54 12.98
N GLY A 844 7.64 -8.57 12.95
CA GLY A 844 8.79 -8.53 13.86
C GLY A 844 9.80 -9.67 13.63
N VAL A 845 9.84 -10.21 12.41
CA VAL A 845 10.78 -11.25 11.98
C VAL A 845 11.92 -10.60 11.20
N ASP A 846 13.16 -11.02 11.49
CA ASP A 846 14.33 -10.50 10.79
C ASP A 846 14.29 -10.81 9.29
N TRP A 847 14.74 -9.84 8.50
CA TRP A 847 15.06 -10.00 7.09
C TRP A 847 16.46 -9.44 6.79
N TYR A 848 17.36 -10.29 6.33
CA TYR A 848 18.62 -9.90 5.73
C TYR A 848 19.11 -10.99 4.76
N ALA A 849 19.82 -10.57 3.72
CA ALA A 849 20.48 -11.48 2.79
C ALA A 849 21.77 -12.04 3.42
N ALA A 850 22.12 -13.29 3.07
CA ALA A 850 23.31 -13.93 3.58
C ALA A 850 24.57 -13.13 3.21
N THR A 851 25.38 -12.78 4.22
CA THR A 851 26.52 -11.85 4.10
C THR A 851 27.84 -12.54 4.46
N PRO A 852 28.89 -12.44 3.62
CA PRO A 852 30.18 -13.04 3.95
C PRO A 852 30.81 -12.36 5.18
N VAL A 853 31.26 -13.16 6.14
CA VAL A 853 31.90 -12.67 7.38
C VAL A 853 33.39 -12.97 7.44
N SER A 854 33.86 -14.04 6.78
CA SER A 854 35.28 -14.39 6.73
C SER A 854 35.61 -15.22 5.50
N ALA A 855 36.82 -15.07 4.97
CA ALA A 855 37.43 -16.00 4.03
C ALA A 855 38.82 -16.39 4.54
N VAL A 856 39.03 -17.67 4.82
CA VAL A 856 40.28 -18.21 5.40
C VAL A 856 40.90 -19.19 4.41
N ARG A 857 42.19 -19.01 4.13
CA ARG A 857 42.95 -19.82 3.17
C ARG A 857 43.93 -20.75 3.87
N THR A 858 43.88 -22.01 3.46
CA THR A 858 44.84 -23.06 3.81
C THR A 858 45.36 -23.69 2.50
N GLY A 859 46.56 -23.30 2.07
CA GLY A 859 47.11 -23.72 0.78
C GLY A 859 46.27 -23.24 -0.42
N GLN A 860 45.79 -24.17 -1.24
CA GLN A 860 44.93 -23.90 -2.42
C GLN A 860 43.43 -23.92 -2.08
N THR A 861 43.09 -23.99 -0.81
CA THR A 861 41.71 -24.04 -0.34
C THR A 861 41.34 -22.76 0.36
N VAL A 862 40.15 -22.22 0.08
CA VAL A 862 39.57 -21.10 0.79
C VAL A 862 38.22 -21.50 1.37
N VAL A 863 38.03 -21.35 2.67
CA VAL A 863 36.72 -21.52 3.32
C VAL A 863 36.11 -20.15 3.55
N VAL A 864 34.93 -19.93 2.99
CA VAL A 864 34.16 -18.69 3.14
C VAL A 864 32.99 -18.96 4.06
N SER A 865 32.85 -18.16 5.11
CA SER A 865 31.77 -18.26 6.10
C SER A 865 30.82 -17.09 5.99
N TYR A 866 29.56 -17.33 6.32
CA TYR A 866 28.46 -16.38 6.16
C TYR A 866 27.65 -16.19 7.44
N ASP A 867 27.16 -14.97 7.62
CA ASP A 867 26.00 -14.70 8.47
C ASP A 867 24.73 -14.82 7.63
N SER A 868 23.76 -15.59 8.10
CA SER A 868 22.49 -15.87 7.41
C SER A 868 21.41 -16.32 8.39
N ILE A 869 20.15 -16.05 8.09
CA ILE A 869 19.01 -16.42 8.93
C ILE A 869 18.86 -17.94 8.91
N THR A 870 18.78 -18.52 7.72
CA THR A 870 18.68 -19.98 7.51
C THR A 870 19.96 -20.55 6.91
N PRO A 871 20.19 -21.88 6.97
CA PRO A 871 21.33 -22.50 6.30
C PRO A 871 21.40 -22.12 4.81
N LEU A 872 22.60 -22.14 4.23
CA LEU A 872 22.81 -21.88 2.81
C LEU A 872 22.74 -23.18 2.00
N VAL A 873 22.37 -23.06 0.74
CA VAL A 873 22.35 -24.16 -0.23
C VAL A 873 22.94 -23.71 -1.56
N ILE A 874 23.55 -24.65 -2.27
CA ILE A 874 23.80 -24.52 -3.71
C ILE A 874 22.52 -25.00 -4.39
N ASP A 875 21.81 -24.09 -5.03
CA ASP A 875 20.56 -24.36 -5.74
C ASP A 875 20.72 -24.07 -7.25
N PRO A 876 21.03 -25.10 -8.06
CA PRO A 876 21.18 -24.96 -9.50
C PRO A 876 19.91 -24.46 -10.20
N ASP A 877 18.73 -24.73 -9.63
CA ASP A 877 17.43 -24.39 -10.23
C ASP A 877 17.04 -22.92 -10.01
N MET A 878 17.85 -22.18 -9.24
CA MET A 878 17.71 -20.73 -9.06
C MET A 878 17.97 -19.95 -10.36
N LEU A 879 18.69 -20.55 -11.31
CA LEU A 879 19.01 -20.00 -12.62
C LEU A 879 18.54 -20.98 -13.72
N ASP A 880 18.44 -20.52 -14.96
CA ASP A 880 18.14 -21.43 -16.08
C ASP A 880 19.22 -22.52 -16.21
N SER A 881 18.80 -23.72 -16.63
CA SER A 881 19.71 -24.85 -16.84
C SER A 881 20.88 -24.47 -17.77
N GLY A 882 22.10 -24.76 -17.32
CA GLY A 882 23.33 -24.47 -18.06
C GLY A 882 23.89 -23.05 -17.84
N VAL A 883 23.24 -22.21 -17.04
CA VAL A 883 23.76 -20.89 -16.64
C VAL A 883 24.71 -20.99 -15.45
N ALA A 884 24.42 -21.87 -14.49
CA ALA A 884 25.24 -22.01 -13.29
C ALA A 884 26.65 -22.52 -13.62
N GLU A 885 27.65 -21.69 -13.37
CA GLU A 885 29.07 -22.04 -13.51
C GLU A 885 29.51 -23.01 -12.40
N VAL A 886 30.61 -23.75 -12.64
CA VAL A 886 31.26 -24.64 -11.65
C VAL A 886 31.64 -23.90 -10.35
N ASN A 887 31.85 -22.59 -10.44
CA ASN A 887 32.19 -21.74 -9.30
C ASN A 887 30.94 -21.21 -8.56
N HIS A 888 29.72 -21.51 -9.01
CA HIS A 888 28.46 -21.04 -8.42
C HIS A 888 28.40 -19.53 -8.15
N GLY A 889 29.08 -18.73 -8.98
CA GLY A 889 29.16 -17.27 -8.89
C GLY A 889 30.34 -16.74 -8.06
N PHE A 890 31.19 -17.61 -7.51
CA PHE A 890 32.42 -17.20 -6.82
C PHE A 890 33.54 -16.82 -7.79
N PHE A 891 34.31 -15.79 -7.42
CA PHE A 891 35.50 -15.34 -8.14
C PHE A 891 36.61 -14.95 -7.17
N ILE A 892 37.85 -15.16 -7.59
CA ILE A 892 39.03 -14.63 -6.90
C ILE A 892 39.39 -13.29 -7.55
N ASN A 893 38.89 -12.20 -6.97
CA ASN A 893 39.22 -10.85 -7.39
C ASN A 893 40.68 -10.53 -7.01
N GLN A 894 41.39 -9.79 -7.88
CA GLN A 894 42.83 -9.55 -7.77
C GLN A 894 43.69 -10.84 -7.73
N GLY A 895 43.14 -11.98 -8.18
CA GLY A 895 43.76 -13.30 -8.04
C GLY A 895 44.90 -13.66 -9.00
N ALA A 896 45.37 -12.74 -9.86
CA ALA A 896 46.43 -13.00 -10.86
C ALA A 896 46.22 -14.30 -11.68
N GLY A 897 45.00 -14.56 -12.15
CA GLY A 897 44.67 -15.76 -12.93
C GLY A 897 44.41 -17.02 -12.11
N THR A 898 44.28 -16.92 -10.78
CA THR A 898 43.80 -18.01 -9.93
C THR A 898 42.36 -18.36 -10.27
N LEU A 899 42.10 -19.64 -10.57
CA LEU A 899 40.80 -20.19 -10.95
C LEU A 899 40.22 -21.02 -9.82
N ILE A 900 38.90 -20.97 -9.66
CA ILE A 900 38.16 -21.88 -8.78
C ILE A 900 37.86 -23.14 -9.59
N THR A 901 38.33 -24.28 -9.11
CA THR A 901 38.17 -25.60 -9.74
C THR A 901 36.98 -26.37 -9.17
N SER A 902 36.61 -26.12 -7.92
CA SER A 902 35.39 -26.66 -7.32
C SER A 902 34.89 -25.81 -6.16
N VAL A 903 33.60 -25.93 -5.87
CA VAL A 903 32.93 -25.32 -4.74
C VAL A 903 32.08 -26.39 -4.07
N GLU A 904 32.27 -26.57 -2.78
CA GLU A 904 31.51 -27.55 -1.99
C GLU A 904 30.98 -26.91 -0.71
N GLN A 905 29.83 -27.39 -0.25
CA GLN A 905 29.28 -26.97 1.03
C GLN A 905 30.13 -27.55 2.17
N ALA A 906 30.85 -26.68 2.88
CA ALA A 906 31.73 -27.06 3.99
C ALA A 906 30.97 -27.16 5.33
N GLY A 907 29.81 -26.52 5.43
CA GLY A 907 28.96 -26.49 6.61
C GLY A 907 27.64 -25.77 6.33
N PRO A 908 26.75 -25.63 7.33
CA PRO A 908 25.43 -25.01 7.14
C PRO A 908 25.47 -23.58 6.62
N ARG A 909 26.57 -22.84 6.84
CA ARG A 909 26.75 -21.44 6.42
C ARG A 909 28.15 -21.17 5.87
N SER A 910 28.76 -22.17 5.24
CA SER A 910 30.13 -22.04 4.73
C SER A 910 30.37 -22.88 3.49
N PHE A 911 31.19 -22.35 2.59
CA PHE A 911 31.60 -23.02 1.35
C PHE A 911 33.11 -23.14 1.29
N ARG A 912 33.60 -24.30 0.84
CA ARG A 912 35.00 -24.54 0.54
C ARG A 912 35.20 -24.38 -0.95
N LEU A 913 36.09 -23.46 -1.31
CA LEU A 913 36.56 -23.22 -2.67
C LEU A 913 37.90 -23.92 -2.85
N THR A 914 38.02 -24.76 -3.88
CA THR A 914 39.30 -25.31 -4.32
C THR A 914 39.82 -24.49 -5.47
N LEU A 915 41.09 -24.11 -5.39
CA LEU A 915 41.75 -23.26 -6.37
C LEU A 915 42.77 -24.06 -7.18
N ASP A 916 43.07 -23.64 -8.40
CA ASP A 916 44.12 -24.27 -9.23
C ASP A 916 45.54 -23.96 -8.71
N ARG A 917 45.68 -22.88 -7.93
CA ARG A 917 46.93 -22.41 -7.32
C ARG A 917 46.65 -21.60 -6.08
N VAL A 918 47.70 -21.36 -5.30
CA VAL A 918 47.64 -20.47 -4.13
C VAL A 918 47.46 -19.02 -4.62
N PRO A 919 46.40 -18.30 -4.21
CA PRO A 919 46.16 -16.94 -4.63
C PRO A 919 47.17 -15.96 -3.99
N PRO A 920 47.40 -14.78 -4.59
CA PRO A 920 48.16 -13.68 -4.00
C PRO A 920 47.66 -13.29 -2.60
N ALA A 921 48.52 -12.66 -1.79
CA ALA A 921 48.18 -12.28 -0.41
C ALA A 921 47.10 -11.19 -0.31
N ASP A 922 46.95 -10.37 -1.35
CA ASP A 922 45.94 -9.31 -1.46
C ASP A 922 44.66 -9.78 -2.17
N ALA A 923 44.59 -11.05 -2.57
CA ALA A 923 43.42 -11.60 -3.25
C ALA A 923 42.17 -11.57 -2.37
N ARG A 924 41.02 -11.42 -3.03
CA ARG A 924 39.70 -11.35 -2.40
C ARG A 924 38.79 -12.41 -2.99
N VAL A 925 37.97 -13.05 -2.16
CA VAL A 925 36.83 -13.81 -2.69
C VAL A 925 35.69 -12.86 -2.93
N ALA A 926 34.99 -12.98 -4.05
CA ALA A 926 33.80 -12.20 -4.33
C ALA A 926 32.69 -13.08 -4.92
N MET A 927 31.43 -12.72 -4.65
CA MET A 927 30.25 -13.32 -5.28
C MET A 927 29.67 -12.39 -6.32
N THR A 928 29.46 -12.90 -7.53
CA THR A 928 28.84 -12.17 -8.65
C THR A 928 29.41 -10.76 -8.79
N TRP A 929 30.74 -10.69 -8.77
CA TRP A 929 31.50 -9.45 -8.80
C TRP A 929 32.70 -9.64 -9.71
N ARG A 930 32.44 -9.64 -11.01
CA ARG A 930 33.50 -9.72 -12.01
C ARG A 930 33.12 -9.04 -13.32
N ARG A 931 34.15 -8.79 -14.11
CA ARG A 931 34.01 -8.38 -15.49
C ARG A 931 33.75 -9.59 -16.39
N PRO A 932 33.06 -9.40 -17.51
CA PRO A 932 32.86 -10.46 -18.50
C PRO A 932 34.20 -10.86 -19.11
N ALA A 933 34.36 -12.14 -19.42
CA ALA A 933 35.47 -12.63 -20.20
C ALA A 933 35.24 -12.32 -21.69
N VAL A 934 36.32 -12.17 -22.46
CA VAL A 934 36.23 -12.00 -23.91
C VAL A 934 35.59 -13.26 -24.52
N GLY A 935 34.50 -13.08 -25.26
CA GLY A 935 33.77 -14.19 -25.91
C GLY A 935 32.85 -14.97 -24.98
N GLU A 936 32.62 -14.49 -23.75
CA GLU A 936 31.61 -15.06 -22.86
C GLU A 936 30.21 -14.96 -23.47
N ALA A 937 29.43 -16.04 -23.36
CA ALA A 937 28.07 -16.09 -23.91
C ALA A 937 27.10 -15.24 -23.09
N ASP A 938 26.16 -14.57 -23.77
CA ASP A 938 25.04 -13.90 -23.10
C ASP A 938 24.06 -14.95 -22.57
N THR A 939 24.10 -15.19 -21.26
CA THR A 939 23.18 -16.10 -20.56
C THR A 939 21.83 -15.46 -20.24
N ARG A 940 21.66 -14.17 -20.55
CA ARG A 940 20.56 -13.31 -20.09
C ARG A 940 20.54 -13.06 -18.59
N TYR A 941 21.54 -13.52 -17.84
CA TYR A 941 21.72 -13.21 -16.43
C TYR A 941 22.89 -12.25 -16.25
N THR A 942 22.96 -11.65 -15.06
CA THR A 942 24.14 -10.86 -14.67
C THR A 942 25.43 -11.68 -14.88
N VAL A 943 26.50 -11.05 -15.37
CA VAL A 943 27.81 -11.70 -15.51
C VAL A 943 28.25 -12.34 -14.19
N GLY A 944 28.51 -13.65 -14.20
CA GLY A 944 28.88 -14.40 -13.01
C GLY A 944 27.73 -14.57 -11.99
N ALA A 945 26.47 -14.58 -12.44
CA ALA A 945 25.32 -14.89 -11.60
C ALA A 945 25.57 -16.21 -10.84
N GLY A 946 25.29 -16.17 -9.54
CA GLY A 946 25.52 -17.30 -8.64
C GLY A 946 24.25 -18.10 -8.37
N SER A 947 24.45 -19.34 -7.94
CA SER A 947 23.39 -20.28 -7.59
C SER A 947 23.35 -20.55 -6.08
N ILE A 948 23.81 -19.59 -5.27
CA ILE A 948 23.87 -19.69 -3.81
C ILE A 948 22.80 -18.81 -3.19
N ARG A 949 22.01 -19.41 -2.32
CA ARG A 949 20.96 -18.74 -1.56
C ARG A 949 20.81 -19.37 -0.18
N GLU A 950 20.04 -18.69 0.65
CA GLU A 950 19.46 -19.32 1.83
C GLU A 950 18.53 -20.48 1.45
N ALA A 951 18.45 -21.49 2.31
CA ALA A 951 17.53 -22.62 2.20
C ALA A 951 16.06 -22.17 2.22
N TRP A 952 15.78 -21.01 2.84
CA TRP A 952 14.48 -20.36 2.77
C TRP A 952 14.08 -20.04 1.31
N SER A 953 12.84 -20.39 0.98
CA SER A 953 12.14 -19.94 -0.20
C SER A 953 10.65 -19.82 0.11
N GLN A 954 9.93 -19.04 -0.71
CA GLN A 954 8.49 -18.91 -0.64
C GLN A 954 7.92 -18.76 -2.04
N MET A 955 6.71 -19.25 -2.30
CA MET A 955 6.05 -19.00 -3.58
C MET A 955 5.57 -17.55 -3.69
N GLY A 956 5.89 -16.94 -4.83
CA GLY A 956 5.39 -15.67 -5.31
C GLY A 956 3.88 -15.72 -5.46
N PRO A 957 3.11 -14.87 -4.75
CA PRO A 957 1.66 -14.89 -4.82
C PRO A 957 1.12 -14.37 -6.16
N ILE A 958 1.93 -13.62 -6.92
CA ILE A 958 1.61 -13.03 -8.20
C ILE A 958 2.18 -13.90 -9.31
N SER A 959 3.51 -14.05 -9.34
CA SER A 959 4.25 -14.72 -10.41
C SER A 959 4.04 -16.23 -10.43
N GLY A 960 3.73 -16.81 -9.27
CA GLY A 960 3.71 -18.26 -9.13
C GLY A 960 5.09 -18.91 -9.22
N ASP A 961 6.17 -18.12 -9.09
CA ASP A 961 7.55 -18.59 -9.01
C ASP A 961 8.12 -18.49 -7.60
N ALA A 962 9.20 -19.23 -7.33
CA ALA A 962 9.87 -19.12 -6.04
C ALA A 962 10.59 -17.77 -5.87
N ILE A 963 10.34 -17.16 -4.72
CA ILE A 963 11.06 -16.06 -4.11
C ILE A 963 12.18 -16.64 -3.27
N TYR A 964 13.39 -16.09 -3.41
CA TYR A 964 14.57 -16.54 -2.68
C TYR A 964 15.16 -15.42 -1.83
N ARG A 965 16.10 -15.78 -0.94
CA ARG A 965 17.08 -14.85 -0.35
C ARG A 965 18.47 -15.21 -0.89
N PRO A 966 18.87 -14.66 -2.05
CA PRO A 966 20.20 -14.88 -2.60
C PRO A 966 21.28 -14.29 -1.70
N MET A 967 22.48 -14.83 -1.81
CA MET A 967 23.65 -14.33 -1.10
C MET A 967 24.05 -12.94 -1.58
N ILE A 968 24.44 -12.03 -0.69
CA ILE A 968 24.83 -10.67 -1.08
C ILE A 968 26.08 -10.69 -1.99
N SER A 969 26.09 -9.83 -3.01
CA SER A 969 27.24 -9.66 -3.92
C SER A 969 28.25 -8.70 -3.30
N LEU A 970 29.23 -9.25 -2.57
CA LEU A 970 30.31 -8.50 -1.93
C LEU A 970 31.68 -9.19 -2.08
N PRO A 971 32.77 -8.43 -2.25
CA PRO A 971 34.13 -8.94 -2.09
C PRO A 971 34.57 -8.93 -0.61
N ILE A 972 35.28 -9.96 -0.17
CA ILE A 972 35.90 -10.08 1.15
C ILE A 972 37.38 -10.49 1.03
N ASN A 973 38.23 -9.93 1.89
CA ASN A 973 39.66 -10.25 1.91
C ASN A 973 39.90 -11.70 2.32
N ILE A 974 40.86 -12.35 1.66
CA ILE A 974 41.33 -13.67 2.06
C ILE A 974 42.38 -13.50 3.15
N THR A 975 42.14 -14.12 4.31
CA THR A 975 43.11 -14.22 5.40
C THR A 975 43.84 -15.55 5.34
N VAL A 976 45.12 -15.57 5.72
CA VAL A 976 45.92 -16.81 5.76
C VAL A 976 45.80 -17.40 7.15
N GLU A 977 45.50 -18.68 7.24
CA GLU A 977 45.48 -19.43 8.50
C GLU A 977 46.85 -19.49 9.18
#